data_AF-A0A4Q7ZD80-F1
#
_entry.id   AF-A0A4Q7ZD80-F1
#
_cell.length_a   1.000
_cell.length_b   1.000
_cell.length_c   1.000
_cell.angle_alpha   90.00
_cell.angle_beta   90.00
_cell.angle_gamma   90.00
#
_symmetry.space_group_name_H-M   'P 1'
#
loop_
_entity.id
_entity.type
_entity.pdbx_description
1 polymer ?
#
loop_
_entity_poly.entity_id
_entity_poly.type
_entity_poly.pdbx_seq_one_letter_code
_entity_poly.pdbx_strand_id
1 'polypeptide(L)'
;MLAMQDALTRLIEYWTRQGCLTVQPMNTEVGAGTLNPATFLRVLGPEPWRVAYVEPSVRPDDSRYGENPNRLQTHTQLQVILKPDPGDAQELYLGSLAALGIDVAAHDVRFVEDNWASPALGAWGLGWEVWLDGLEITQFTYFQQAGGLDLDPVSVEITYGIERIMMALQEVRHFKDITYAPGISYGEAFGQAEYEMSRYYLDDADVAANRRLLDEYAAEAQRMVDVGLPVPAHTYVLKSSHAFNVLDARGAVSTADRAAEFARMRRLAGDVARLWVARRAELDHPLGVSAPPAPATPQPAVEVTGDRARTLVFEIGTEEMPPAEARAACAYVRRAVAERLAATRLTHGEVRVAATPRRLIATVADVAAHEPDQVVTVRGPRASAAYDAAGQPTPALAGFARAQGVAVESVETAELNGVPHVVVRRHEAGGAAATVLAAALAPVVTGLRGARNMRWNDPRLSFIRPIRWLLALWGEQVVPVTVSALAAGRHTRLLRTAAEPVVPVPSAEEFAELIAVNGIVADADDRRDLVVTGAQDLVYPDGRIDVAAESGLIDQITYLVEQPTPLLGTFDEAHLELPEAVLTTVMRKHQRYLPVRDADGALLPQFVTVANGPVDVDRVRAGNEAVLRARFADAAFFYAADRRADPATLRARLARLTFTDRLGSMADRADRIAALAAALAAPLELSPADTAALRRAAPLVKFDLGAQLVTEMTSLAGEMARDYARHAGQPRDVATALYEVELPRHAGDAPPRTLPGALLSLADRLDLLAGLSATVGLPTGSSDPFAVRRAALGALAVHRAHPALGALSLTGALDEAAKLQPVEVPGPVRRDVADFLARRLEQVLTEEGHPVDRVRAVLPHADRPSRADHLLSELATLVEDESFRGVAAAIQRARRIVPEGTAAAYDPATLKEPAEVALHEAVVAVRADLDPDPDLAGFTRVAGRLVAPVDAFFADVFVMAEDPALRAARLGLLATVRDLGATLLDWPQLRL
;
A
#
# COMPACT_ATOMS: atom_id res chain seq x y z
N MET A 1 -39.49 -9.13 -19.39
CA MET A 1 -38.60 -8.57 -18.35
C MET A 1 -38.48 -9.61 -17.25
N LEU A 2 -37.27 -9.90 -16.76
CA LEU A 2 -37.05 -10.86 -15.67
C LEU A 2 -37.42 -10.18 -14.34
N ALA A 3 -38.32 -10.76 -13.54
CA ALA A 3 -38.64 -10.23 -12.21
C ALA A 3 -37.57 -10.64 -11.18
N MET A 4 -37.44 -9.89 -10.08
CA MET A 4 -36.41 -10.16 -9.06
C MET A 4 -36.55 -11.56 -8.44
N GLN A 5 -37.78 -12.02 -8.14
CA GLN A 5 -38.00 -13.37 -7.61
C GLN A 5 -37.55 -14.49 -8.58
N ASP A 6 -37.68 -14.25 -9.89
CA ASP A 6 -37.28 -15.21 -10.92
C ASP A 6 -35.76 -15.26 -11.03
N ALA A 7 -35.08 -14.11 -10.91
CA ALA A 7 -33.63 -14.02 -10.89
C ALA A 7 -33.02 -14.79 -9.70
N LEU A 8 -33.57 -14.60 -8.50
CA LEU A 8 -33.16 -15.35 -7.30
C LEU A 8 -33.33 -16.86 -7.51
N THR A 9 -34.47 -17.28 -8.05
CA THR A 9 -34.76 -18.69 -8.34
C THR A 9 -33.74 -19.26 -9.33
N ARG A 10 -33.46 -18.56 -10.42
CA ARG A 10 -32.49 -18.98 -11.45
C ARG A 10 -31.07 -19.11 -10.91
N LEU A 11 -30.63 -18.18 -10.06
CA LEU A 11 -29.30 -18.25 -9.46
C LEU A 11 -29.16 -19.43 -8.49
N ILE A 12 -30.17 -19.66 -7.64
CA ILE A 12 -30.20 -20.83 -6.75
C ILE A 12 -30.19 -22.12 -7.56
N GLU A 13 -31.01 -22.22 -8.61
CA GLU A 13 -31.00 -23.38 -9.51
C GLU A 13 -29.65 -23.57 -10.20
N TYR A 14 -29.03 -22.49 -10.69
CA TYR A 14 -27.71 -22.54 -11.31
C TYR A 14 -26.67 -23.11 -10.35
N TRP A 15 -26.55 -22.55 -9.15
CA TRP A 15 -25.56 -22.98 -8.17
C TRP A 15 -25.83 -24.37 -7.60
N THR A 16 -27.11 -24.76 -7.48
CA THR A 16 -27.49 -26.14 -7.16
C THR A 16 -26.97 -27.12 -8.21
N ARG A 17 -27.06 -26.78 -9.51
CA ARG A 17 -26.47 -27.59 -10.59
C ARG A 17 -24.93 -27.64 -10.54
N GLN A 18 -24.27 -26.64 -9.96
CA GLN A 18 -22.82 -26.63 -9.70
C GLN A 18 -22.42 -27.37 -8.40
N GLY A 19 -23.38 -28.07 -7.77
CA GLY A 19 -23.15 -28.89 -6.59
C GLY A 19 -23.21 -28.14 -5.26
N CYS A 20 -23.82 -26.94 -5.22
CA CYS A 20 -24.06 -26.25 -3.97
C CYS A 20 -25.30 -26.80 -3.25
N LEU A 21 -25.20 -26.93 -1.92
CA LEU A 21 -26.36 -27.04 -1.04
C LEU A 21 -27.11 -25.71 -1.03
N THR A 22 -28.44 -25.76 -1.02
CA THR A 22 -29.26 -24.57 -0.79
C THR A 22 -29.64 -24.46 0.68
N VAL A 23 -29.31 -23.35 1.33
CA VAL A 23 -29.77 -23.04 2.69
C VAL A 23 -30.70 -21.83 2.69
N GLN A 24 -31.36 -21.61 3.83
CA GLN A 24 -32.28 -20.49 4.01
C GLN A 24 -31.57 -19.28 4.62
N PRO A 25 -32.12 -18.08 4.43
CA PRO A 25 -31.67 -16.89 5.14
C PRO A 25 -31.57 -17.09 6.65
N MET A 26 -30.69 -16.34 7.30
CA MET A 26 -30.61 -16.32 8.75
C MET A 26 -31.90 -15.72 9.34
N ASN A 27 -32.37 -16.27 10.47
CA ASN A 27 -33.57 -15.81 11.15
C ASN A 27 -33.31 -14.65 12.14
N THR A 28 -32.17 -13.97 12.02
CA THR A 28 -31.78 -12.79 12.79
C THR A 28 -30.99 -11.86 11.87
N GLU A 29 -30.93 -10.58 12.22
CA GLU A 29 -30.26 -9.53 11.48
C GLU A 29 -28.76 -9.81 11.32
N VAL A 30 -28.29 -9.80 10.08
CA VAL A 30 -26.88 -9.92 9.72
C VAL A 30 -26.54 -8.88 8.67
N GLY A 31 -25.32 -8.32 8.72
CA GLY A 31 -24.91 -7.27 7.77
C GLY A 31 -24.46 -7.78 6.39
N ALA A 32 -24.26 -9.10 6.26
CA ALA A 32 -23.87 -9.80 5.03
C ALA A 32 -24.06 -11.32 5.18
N GLY A 33 -24.17 -12.03 4.05
CA GLY A 33 -24.18 -13.49 3.95
C GLY A 33 -23.01 -14.16 4.66
N THR A 34 -21.85 -13.50 4.71
CA THR A 34 -20.65 -13.96 5.41
C THR A 34 -20.88 -14.31 6.88
N LEU A 35 -21.78 -13.58 7.55
CA LEU A 35 -22.05 -13.73 8.98
C LEU A 35 -22.92 -14.94 9.30
N ASN A 36 -23.68 -15.45 8.33
CA ASN A 36 -24.51 -16.63 8.51
C ASN A 36 -23.63 -17.82 8.91
N PRO A 37 -24.05 -18.67 9.88
CA PRO A 37 -23.35 -19.90 10.24
C PRO A 37 -22.98 -20.80 9.05
N ALA A 38 -23.79 -20.79 7.99
CA ALA A 38 -23.54 -21.53 6.75
C ALA A 38 -22.31 -21.02 5.97
N THR A 39 -21.81 -19.83 6.27
CA THR A 39 -20.51 -19.32 5.82
C THR A 39 -19.50 -19.33 6.96
N PHE A 40 -19.65 -18.47 7.98
CA PHE A 40 -18.61 -18.22 8.99
C PHE A 40 -18.09 -19.49 9.68
N LEU A 41 -18.98 -20.40 10.10
CA LEU A 41 -18.55 -21.65 10.72
C LEU A 41 -18.04 -22.65 9.70
N ARG A 42 -18.59 -22.67 8.48
CA ARG A 42 -18.30 -23.71 7.48
C ARG A 42 -17.04 -23.47 6.67
N VAL A 43 -16.57 -22.23 6.58
CA VAL A 43 -15.24 -21.94 6.00
C VAL A 43 -14.10 -22.47 6.90
N LEU A 44 -14.36 -22.71 8.19
CA LEU A 44 -13.39 -23.24 9.14
C LEU A 44 -13.17 -24.76 8.99
N GLY A 45 -11.97 -25.21 9.33
CA GLY A 45 -11.59 -26.63 9.36
C GLY A 45 -11.41 -27.26 7.97
N PRO A 46 -11.09 -28.56 7.91
CA PRO A 46 -10.70 -29.22 6.65
C PRO A 46 -11.88 -29.70 5.79
N GLU A 47 -13.10 -29.69 6.32
CA GLU A 47 -14.28 -30.22 5.65
C GLU A 47 -14.64 -29.42 4.39
N PRO A 48 -14.94 -30.08 3.24
CA PRO A 48 -15.42 -29.41 2.04
C PRO A 48 -16.82 -28.84 2.27
N TRP A 49 -17.13 -27.73 1.61
CA TRP A 49 -18.41 -27.05 1.75
C TRP A 49 -18.75 -26.23 0.51
N ARG A 50 -19.87 -26.54 -0.13
CA ARG A 50 -20.43 -25.76 -1.24
C ARG A 50 -21.85 -25.38 -0.91
N VAL A 51 -22.16 -24.08 -0.82
CA VAL A 51 -23.48 -23.60 -0.44
C VAL A 51 -23.87 -22.36 -1.22
N ALA A 52 -25.15 -22.22 -1.53
CA ALA A 52 -25.75 -21.01 -2.10
C ALA A 52 -27.05 -20.65 -1.37
N TYR A 53 -27.28 -19.37 -1.09
CA TYR A 53 -28.49 -18.91 -0.40
C TYR A 53 -28.74 -17.42 -0.57
N VAL A 54 -29.97 -17.01 -0.33
CA VAL A 54 -30.35 -15.59 -0.23
C VAL A 54 -30.11 -15.13 1.21
N GLU A 55 -29.60 -13.91 1.39
CA GLU A 55 -29.42 -13.29 2.71
C GLU A 55 -29.89 -11.82 2.68
N PRO A 56 -31.07 -11.52 3.28
CA PRO A 56 -31.46 -10.15 3.60
C PRO A 56 -30.46 -9.54 4.57
N SER A 57 -29.66 -8.59 4.07
CA SER A 57 -28.52 -8.03 4.77
C SER A 57 -28.85 -6.64 5.31
N VAL A 58 -28.77 -6.47 6.63
CA VAL A 58 -29.19 -5.28 7.38
C VAL A 58 -28.00 -4.41 7.74
N ARG A 59 -27.97 -3.19 7.22
CA ARG A 59 -26.93 -2.17 7.43
C ARG A 59 -27.56 -0.85 7.89
N PRO A 60 -27.68 -0.63 9.21
CA PRO A 60 -28.26 0.60 9.77
C PRO A 60 -27.66 1.90 9.21
N ASP A 61 -26.34 1.96 8.97
CA ASP A 61 -25.65 3.14 8.43
C ASP A 61 -26.05 3.49 6.97
N ASP A 62 -26.57 2.51 6.21
CA ASP A 62 -27.02 2.69 4.83
C ASP A 62 -28.47 3.23 4.75
N SER A 63 -29.11 3.54 5.88
CA SER A 63 -30.47 4.09 5.99
C SER A 63 -30.63 5.42 5.24
N ARG A 64 -31.62 5.53 4.35
CA ARG A 64 -31.90 6.77 3.58
C ARG A 64 -33.38 7.10 3.43
N TYR A 65 -34.24 6.65 4.35
CA TYR A 65 -35.69 6.92 4.37
C TYR A 65 -36.43 6.47 3.09
N GLY A 66 -35.80 5.62 2.29
CA GLY A 66 -36.28 5.25 0.95
C GLY A 66 -36.25 6.39 -0.08
N GLU A 67 -35.56 7.50 0.19
CA GLU A 67 -35.41 8.61 -0.76
C GLU A 67 -34.22 8.41 -1.70
N ASN A 68 -33.19 7.69 -1.25
CA ASN A 68 -32.04 7.39 -2.09
C ASN A 68 -32.37 6.26 -3.10
N PRO A 69 -32.01 6.42 -4.39
CA PRO A 69 -32.33 5.41 -5.39
C PRO A 69 -31.57 4.09 -5.25
N ASN A 70 -30.42 4.08 -4.57
CA ASN A 70 -29.46 2.96 -4.58
C ASN A 70 -29.01 2.48 -3.19
N ARG A 71 -29.31 3.21 -2.11
CA ARG A 71 -28.93 2.86 -0.73
C ARG A 71 -30.15 2.49 0.09
N LEU A 72 -30.02 1.39 0.83
CA LEU A 72 -31.08 0.70 1.55
C LEU A 72 -30.53 0.21 2.89
N GLN A 73 -31.29 0.36 3.98
CA GLN A 73 -30.90 -0.26 5.26
C GLN A 73 -30.99 -1.78 5.22
N THR A 74 -31.83 -2.36 4.36
CA THR A 74 -31.87 -3.81 4.11
C THR A 74 -31.84 -4.06 2.60
N HIS A 75 -30.85 -4.83 2.15
CA HIS A 75 -30.71 -5.23 0.75
C HIS A 75 -30.57 -6.74 0.63
N THR A 76 -30.79 -7.29 -0.56
CA THR A 76 -30.80 -8.72 -0.81
C THR A 76 -29.46 -9.17 -1.37
N GLN A 77 -28.71 -9.92 -0.58
CA GLN A 77 -27.55 -10.64 -1.08
C GLN A 77 -27.96 -12.02 -1.59
N LEU A 78 -27.32 -12.48 -2.65
CA LEU A 78 -27.20 -13.92 -2.89
C LEU A 78 -25.75 -14.31 -2.59
N GLN A 79 -25.58 -15.27 -1.70
CA GLN A 79 -24.31 -15.69 -1.15
C GLN A 79 -23.95 -17.07 -1.70
N VAL A 80 -22.69 -17.25 -2.11
CA VAL A 80 -22.13 -18.54 -2.50
C VAL A 80 -20.80 -18.75 -1.82
N ILE A 81 -20.59 -19.95 -1.27
CA ILE A 81 -19.28 -20.40 -0.78
C ILE A 81 -18.87 -21.65 -1.56
N LEU A 82 -17.64 -21.65 -2.06
CA LEU A 82 -16.99 -22.80 -2.71
C LEU A 82 -15.72 -23.16 -1.92
N LYS A 83 -15.76 -24.28 -1.20
CA LYS A 83 -14.65 -24.80 -0.41
C LYS A 83 -14.41 -26.28 -0.74
N PRO A 84 -13.20 -26.66 -1.18
CA PRO A 84 -12.08 -25.78 -1.53
C PRO A 84 -12.37 -24.91 -2.77
N ASP A 85 -11.50 -23.92 -3.04
CA ASP A 85 -11.45 -23.23 -4.34
C ASP A 85 -11.49 -24.23 -5.52
N PRO A 86 -12.42 -24.06 -6.49
CA PRO A 86 -12.62 -25.02 -7.57
C PRO A 86 -11.58 -24.94 -8.69
N GLY A 87 -10.82 -23.85 -8.80
CA GLY A 87 -9.84 -23.64 -9.88
C GLY A 87 -10.34 -22.77 -11.04
N ASP A 88 -11.66 -22.57 -11.15
CA ASP A 88 -12.38 -21.88 -12.23
C ASP A 88 -13.54 -21.01 -11.69
N ALA A 89 -13.39 -20.48 -10.48
CA ALA A 89 -14.47 -19.80 -9.76
C ALA A 89 -15.00 -18.55 -10.50
N GLN A 90 -14.14 -17.84 -11.23
CA GLN A 90 -14.54 -16.70 -12.06
C GLN A 90 -15.35 -17.14 -13.29
N GLU A 91 -15.00 -18.25 -13.92
CA GLU A 91 -15.77 -18.81 -15.04
C GLU A 91 -17.16 -19.29 -14.58
N LEU A 92 -17.27 -19.93 -13.41
CA LEU A 92 -18.55 -20.29 -12.79
C LEU A 92 -19.40 -19.05 -12.49
N TYR A 93 -18.78 -17.98 -11.97
CA TYR A 93 -19.46 -16.71 -11.74
C TYR A 93 -20.01 -16.11 -13.05
N LEU A 94 -19.21 -16.03 -14.11
CA LEU A 94 -19.67 -15.50 -15.40
C LEU A 94 -20.80 -16.36 -16.00
N GLY A 95 -20.73 -17.68 -15.83
CA GLY A 95 -21.82 -18.58 -16.20
C GLY A 95 -23.13 -18.29 -15.45
N SER A 96 -23.06 -17.84 -14.20
CA SER A 96 -24.24 -17.44 -13.42
C SER A 96 -24.89 -16.15 -13.95
N LEU A 97 -24.10 -15.18 -14.45
CA LEU A 97 -24.62 -13.98 -15.10
C LEU A 97 -25.32 -14.32 -16.42
N ALA A 98 -24.72 -15.21 -17.21
CA ALA A 98 -25.36 -15.73 -18.42
C ALA A 98 -26.69 -16.45 -18.11
N ALA A 99 -26.80 -17.16 -16.98
CA ALA A 99 -28.05 -17.80 -16.54
C ALA A 99 -29.16 -16.78 -16.19
N LEU A 100 -28.79 -15.56 -15.80
CA LEU A 100 -29.74 -14.44 -15.66
C LEU A 100 -30.17 -13.83 -17.00
N GLY A 101 -29.50 -14.18 -18.10
CA GLY A 101 -29.72 -13.61 -19.42
C GLY A 101 -28.82 -12.41 -19.74
N ILE A 102 -27.75 -12.19 -18.96
CA ILE A 102 -26.75 -11.16 -19.25
C ILE A 102 -25.79 -11.69 -20.32
N ASP A 103 -25.68 -10.99 -21.44
CA ASP A 103 -24.68 -11.30 -22.47
C ASP A 103 -23.32 -10.72 -22.08
N VAL A 104 -22.50 -11.52 -21.39
CA VAL A 104 -21.18 -11.09 -20.90
C VAL A 104 -20.22 -10.62 -22.00
N ALA A 105 -20.47 -10.93 -23.27
CA ALA A 105 -19.66 -10.44 -24.39
C ALA A 105 -20.10 -9.04 -24.87
N ALA A 106 -21.35 -8.64 -24.61
CA ALA A 106 -21.85 -7.31 -24.92
C ALA A 106 -21.49 -6.27 -23.84
N HIS A 107 -21.11 -6.71 -22.65
CA HIS A 107 -20.87 -5.87 -21.48
C HIS A 107 -19.40 -5.85 -21.06
N ASP A 108 -18.98 -4.78 -20.39
CA ASP A 108 -17.66 -4.65 -19.78
C ASP A 108 -17.69 -5.22 -18.36
N VAL A 109 -17.36 -6.50 -18.22
CA VAL A 109 -17.26 -7.18 -16.91
C VAL A 109 -15.82 -7.13 -16.39
N ARG A 110 -15.58 -6.31 -15.37
CA ARG A 110 -14.24 -6.09 -14.79
C ARG A 110 -14.13 -6.60 -13.37
N PHE A 111 -13.00 -7.26 -13.07
CA PHE A 111 -12.61 -7.68 -11.73
C PHE A 111 -11.60 -6.66 -11.20
N VAL A 112 -12.08 -5.69 -10.44
CA VAL A 112 -11.25 -4.60 -9.90
C VAL A 112 -10.84 -4.96 -8.48
N GLU A 113 -9.57 -4.73 -8.12
CA GLU A 113 -9.07 -5.07 -6.79
C GLU A 113 -9.92 -4.41 -5.70
N ASP A 114 -10.46 -5.24 -4.80
CA ASP A 114 -10.92 -4.82 -3.49
C ASP A 114 -10.67 -5.94 -2.47
N ASN A 115 -9.94 -5.60 -1.40
CA ASN A 115 -9.58 -6.57 -0.38
C ASN A 115 -10.57 -6.48 0.77
N TRP A 116 -11.22 -7.59 1.08
CA TRP A 116 -12.25 -7.62 2.10
C TRP A 116 -11.71 -7.98 3.48
N ALA A 117 -12.14 -7.26 4.50
CA ALA A 117 -11.88 -7.60 5.89
C ALA A 117 -13.10 -7.28 6.77
N SER A 118 -13.39 -8.18 7.71
CA SER A 118 -14.29 -7.94 8.84
C SER A 118 -13.49 -7.98 10.14
N PRO A 119 -13.08 -6.79 10.65
CA PRO A 119 -12.32 -6.69 11.89
C PRO A 119 -13.05 -7.31 13.09
N ALA A 120 -14.37 -7.19 13.16
CA ALA A 120 -15.17 -7.72 14.27
C ALA A 120 -15.22 -9.26 14.30
N LEU A 121 -15.01 -9.93 13.16
CA LEU A 121 -15.01 -11.39 13.07
C LEU A 121 -13.61 -12.00 12.98
N GLY A 122 -12.57 -11.17 12.89
CA GLY A 122 -11.22 -11.64 12.59
C GLY A 122 -11.17 -12.42 11.27
N ALA A 123 -11.97 -11.99 10.29
CA ALA A 123 -12.04 -12.60 8.97
C ALA A 123 -11.48 -11.64 7.92
N TRP A 124 -10.71 -12.15 6.98
CA TRP A 124 -10.23 -11.36 5.85
C TRP A 124 -9.87 -12.25 4.67
N GLY A 125 -9.86 -11.65 3.49
CA GLY A 125 -9.50 -12.28 2.24
C GLY A 125 -9.05 -11.26 1.21
N LEU A 126 -8.49 -11.75 0.11
CA LEU A 126 -8.18 -10.95 -1.07
C LEU A 126 -9.19 -11.27 -2.16
N GLY A 127 -9.47 -10.31 -3.03
CA GLY A 127 -10.34 -10.57 -4.16
C GLY A 127 -10.67 -9.32 -4.97
N TRP A 128 -11.92 -9.21 -5.38
CA TRP A 128 -12.39 -8.18 -6.30
C TRP A 128 -13.78 -7.69 -5.95
N GLU A 129 -14.00 -6.41 -6.24
CA GLU A 129 -15.30 -5.95 -6.67
C GLU A 129 -15.48 -6.27 -8.16
N VAL A 130 -16.65 -6.78 -8.55
CA VAL A 130 -16.96 -7.08 -9.95
C VAL A 130 -17.90 -6.03 -10.50
N TRP A 131 -17.43 -5.33 -11.52
CA TRP A 131 -18.17 -4.26 -12.20
C TRP A 131 -18.80 -4.81 -13.48
N LEU A 132 -20.06 -4.45 -13.71
CA LEU A 132 -20.77 -4.60 -14.98
C LEU A 132 -21.05 -3.19 -15.49
N ASP A 133 -20.34 -2.76 -16.53
CA ASP A 133 -20.46 -1.42 -17.12
C ASP A 133 -20.28 -0.29 -16.08
N GLY A 134 -19.31 -0.47 -15.18
CA GLY A 134 -19.01 0.46 -14.07
C GLY A 134 -19.88 0.28 -12.82
N LEU A 135 -20.97 -0.52 -12.89
CA LEU A 135 -21.79 -0.81 -11.72
C LEU A 135 -21.22 -2.01 -10.96
N GLU A 136 -20.80 -1.79 -9.72
CA GLU A 136 -20.43 -2.87 -8.81
C GLU A 136 -21.66 -3.77 -8.51
N ILE A 137 -21.63 -5.00 -9.00
CA ILE A 137 -22.73 -5.97 -8.86
C ILE A 137 -22.41 -7.14 -7.91
N THR A 138 -21.13 -7.41 -7.65
CA THR A 138 -20.71 -8.60 -6.87
C THR A 138 -19.41 -8.32 -6.11
N GLN A 139 -19.30 -8.80 -4.89
CA GLN A 139 -18.04 -8.96 -4.17
C GLN A 139 -17.53 -10.40 -4.32
N PHE A 140 -16.24 -10.56 -4.60
CA PHE A 140 -15.57 -11.85 -4.76
C PHE A 140 -14.38 -11.91 -3.80
N THR A 141 -14.28 -12.95 -2.95
CA THR A 141 -13.29 -13.00 -1.86
C THR A 141 -12.71 -14.41 -1.68
N TYR A 142 -11.39 -14.54 -1.68
CA TYR A 142 -10.68 -15.73 -1.20
C TYR A 142 -10.35 -15.59 0.28
N PHE A 143 -11.11 -16.25 1.15
CA PHE A 143 -10.88 -16.18 2.59
C PHE A 143 -9.52 -16.77 2.98
N GLN A 144 -8.71 -15.96 3.65
CA GLN A 144 -7.42 -16.40 4.19
C GLN A 144 -7.54 -16.75 5.68
N GLN A 145 -8.38 -16.00 6.39
CA GLN A 145 -8.69 -16.24 7.80
C GLN A 145 -10.18 -16.03 8.10
N ALA A 146 -10.66 -16.75 9.12
CA ALA A 146 -11.93 -16.47 9.80
C ALA A 146 -11.79 -16.77 11.30
N GLY A 147 -12.34 -15.91 12.18
CA GLY A 147 -12.15 -16.07 13.62
C GLY A 147 -10.68 -16.00 14.07
N GLY A 148 -9.81 -15.35 13.28
CA GLY A 148 -8.37 -15.33 13.51
C GLY A 148 -7.65 -16.68 13.28
N LEU A 149 -8.33 -17.66 12.67
CA LEU A 149 -7.74 -18.94 12.27
C LEU A 149 -7.43 -18.91 10.77
N ASP A 150 -6.25 -19.40 10.40
CA ASP A 150 -5.87 -19.65 9.01
C ASP A 150 -6.75 -20.73 8.41
N LEU A 151 -7.29 -20.48 7.21
CA LEU A 151 -8.12 -21.45 6.52
C LEU A 151 -7.27 -22.42 5.71
N ASP A 152 -7.59 -23.70 5.83
CA ASP A 152 -7.03 -24.76 5.00
C ASP A 152 -8.06 -25.92 4.88
N PRO A 153 -8.71 -26.10 3.71
CA PRO A 153 -8.48 -25.35 2.48
C PRO A 153 -9.11 -23.95 2.48
N VAL A 154 -8.61 -23.08 1.59
CA VAL A 154 -9.18 -21.75 1.32
C VAL A 154 -10.57 -21.88 0.67
N SER A 155 -11.47 -20.98 1.05
CA SER A 155 -12.83 -20.86 0.51
C SER A 155 -12.94 -19.65 -0.41
N VAL A 156 -13.72 -19.79 -1.49
CA VAL A 156 -14.14 -18.67 -2.33
C VAL A 156 -15.54 -18.24 -1.93
N GLU A 157 -15.70 -16.95 -1.68
CA GLU A 157 -16.98 -16.29 -1.47
C GLU A 157 -17.36 -15.46 -2.69
N ILE A 158 -18.62 -15.59 -3.11
CA ILE A 158 -19.22 -14.81 -4.19
C ILE A 158 -20.53 -14.23 -3.66
N THR A 159 -20.61 -12.90 -3.59
CA THR A 159 -21.71 -12.18 -2.95
C THR A 159 -22.34 -11.19 -3.93
N TYR A 160 -23.51 -11.55 -4.46
CA TYR A 160 -24.23 -10.75 -5.45
C TYR A 160 -25.09 -9.69 -4.77
N GLY A 161 -25.06 -8.46 -5.28
CA GLY A 161 -26.02 -7.39 -4.93
C GLY A 161 -27.23 -7.43 -5.86
N ILE A 162 -28.30 -8.11 -5.46
CA ILE A 162 -29.40 -8.44 -6.37
C ILE A 162 -30.16 -7.21 -6.83
N GLU A 163 -30.42 -6.23 -5.96
CA GLU A 163 -31.11 -5.00 -6.36
C GLU A 163 -30.34 -4.27 -7.47
N ARG A 164 -29.01 -4.17 -7.38
CA ARG A 164 -28.18 -3.51 -8.40
C ARG A 164 -28.24 -4.25 -9.75
N ILE A 165 -28.14 -5.58 -9.72
CA ILE A 165 -28.26 -6.42 -10.91
C ILE A 165 -29.64 -6.22 -11.56
N MET A 166 -30.71 -6.22 -10.76
CA MET A 166 -32.06 -6.07 -11.26
C MET A 166 -32.34 -4.66 -11.78
N MET A 167 -31.82 -3.62 -11.14
CA MET A 167 -31.92 -2.24 -11.64
C MET A 167 -31.30 -2.12 -13.04
N ALA A 168 -30.12 -2.72 -13.24
CA ALA A 168 -29.47 -2.75 -14.54
C ALA A 168 -30.30 -3.54 -15.58
N LEU A 169 -30.76 -4.75 -15.23
CA LEU A 169 -31.52 -5.64 -16.14
C LEU A 169 -32.91 -5.12 -16.50
N GLN A 170 -33.55 -4.37 -15.62
CA GLN A 170 -34.88 -3.80 -15.85
C GLN A 170 -34.84 -2.34 -16.32
N GLU A 171 -33.64 -1.76 -16.45
CA GLU A 171 -33.40 -0.37 -16.87
C GLU A 171 -34.13 0.66 -15.98
N VAL A 172 -34.26 0.37 -14.69
CA VAL A 172 -34.91 1.25 -13.70
C VAL A 172 -33.89 2.04 -12.91
N ARG A 173 -34.24 3.28 -12.53
CA ARG A 173 -33.32 4.23 -11.89
C ARG A 173 -33.43 4.28 -10.37
N HIS A 174 -34.44 3.64 -9.79
CA HIS A 174 -34.68 3.59 -8.36
C HIS A 174 -35.04 2.17 -7.95
N PHE A 175 -34.52 1.71 -6.81
CA PHE A 175 -34.84 0.37 -6.31
C PHE A 175 -36.35 0.12 -6.18
N LYS A 176 -37.15 1.16 -5.88
CA LYS A 176 -38.61 1.06 -5.69
C LYS A 176 -39.33 0.61 -6.96
N ASP A 177 -38.76 0.92 -8.12
CA ASP A 177 -39.35 0.65 -9.43
C ASP A 177 -39.01 -0.75 -9.94
N ILE A 178 -38.15 -1.51 -9.23
CA ILE A 178 -37.84 -2.90 -9.58
C ILE A 178 -39.16 -3.70 -9.56
N THR A 179 -39.48 -4.36 -10.66
CA THR A 179 -40.51 -5.39 -10.70
C THR A 179 -40.05 -6.58 -9.89
N TYR A 180 -40.58 -6.72 -8.68
CA TYR A 180 -40.22 -7.80 -7.76
C TYR A 180 -40.88 -9.11 -8.19
N ALA A 181 -42.18 -9.04 -8.49
CA ALA A 181 -43.02 -10.12 -8.97
C ALA A 181 -44.04 -9.59 -10.00
N PRO A 182 -44.74 -10.45 -10.78
CA PRO A 182 -45.78 -9.99 -11.68
C PRO A 182 -46.85 -9.13 -10.96
N GLY A 183 -46.90 -7.84 -11.31
CA GLY A 183 -47.83 -6.88 -10.73
C GLY A 183 -47.46 -6.32 -9.36
N ILE A 184 -46.23 -6.57 -8.86
CA ILE A 184 -45.74 -6.05 -7.57
C ILE A 184 -44.35 -5.43 -7.77
N SER A 185 -44.22 -4.14 -7.48
CA SER A 185 -42.93 -3.46 -7.41
C SER A 185 -42.24 -3.67 -6.05
N TYR A 186 -40.92 -3.52 -6.00
CA TYR A 186 -40.16 -3.58 -4.76
C TYR A 186 -40.60 -2.46 -3.80
N GLY A 187 -40.93 -1.28 -4.32
CA GLY A 187 -41.42 -0.16 -3.53
C GLY A 187 -42.76 -0.43 -2.85
N GLU A 188 -43.70 -1.09 -3.55
CA GLU A 188 -44.97 -1.54 -2.96
C GLU A 188 -44.77 -2.60 -1.89
N ALA A 189 -43.79 -3.50 -2.07
CA ALA A 189 -43.52 -4.57 -1.13
C ALA A 189 -42.73 -4.13 0.12
N PHE A 190 -41.72 -3.27 -0.04
CA PHE A 190 -40.70 -3.00 0.99
C PHE A 190 -40.43 -1.51 1.24
N GLY A 191 -40.99 -0.59 0.44
CA GLY A 191 -40.70 0.84 0.55
C GLY A 191 -41.10 1.45 1.91
N GLN A 192 -42.20 0.99 2.51
CA GLN A 192 -42.62 1.43 3.85
C GLN A 192 -41.65 0.95 4.93
N ALA A 193 -41.20 -0.30 4.84
CA ALA A 193 -40.24 -0.86 5.80
C ALA A 193 -38.90 -0.13 5.75
N GLU A 194 -38.42 0.22 4.56
CA GLU A 194 -37.21 1.01 4.38
C GLU A 194 -37.30 2.38 5.06
N TYR A 195 -38.44 3.07 4.94
CA TYR A 195 -38.68 4.34 5.60
C TYR A 195 -38.68 4.21 7.14
N GLU A 196 -39.49 3.29 7.66
CA GLU A 196 -39.68 3.12 9.11
C GLU A 196 -38.39 2.67 9.80
N MET A 197 -37.67 1.72 9.19
CA MET A 197 -36.41 1.23 9.75
C MET A 197 -35.30 2.28 9.65
N SER A 198 -35.26 3.07 8.58
CA SER A 198 -34.34 4.21 8.50
C SER A 198 -34.56 5.21 9.63
N ARG A 199 -35.81 5.59 9.87
CA ARG A 199 -36.19 6.48 10.97
C ARG A 199 -35.83 5.87 12.33
N TYR A 200 -36.07 4.58 12.52
CA TYR A 200 -35.66 3.89 13.73
C TYR A 200 -34.15 3.97 13.94
N TYR A 201 -33.34 3.57 12.96
CA TYR A 201 -31.88 3.54 13.11
C TYR A 201 -31.23 4.92 13.24
N LEU A 202 -31.79 5.94 12.59
CA LEU A 202 -31.19 7.28 12.56
C LEU A 202 -31.74 8.22 13.64
N ASP A 203 -32.99 8.06 14.05
CA ASP A 203 -33.67 9.03 14.92
C ASP A 203 -34.12 8.42 16.25
N ASP A 204 -34.84 7.29 16.21
CA ASP A 204 -35.68 6.86 17.32
C ASP A 204 -35.08 5.71 18.17
N ALA A 205 -34.07 4.99 17.69
CA ALA A 205 -33.48 3.87 18.43
C ALA A 205 -32.93 4.32 19.79
N ASP A 206 -33.42 3.68 20.86
CA ASP A 206 -32.99 3.97 22.23
C ASP A 206 -31.54 3.51 22.44
N VAL A 207 -30.64 4.48 22.54
CA VAL A 207 -29.20 4.27 22.76
C VAL A 207 -28.93 3.51 24.06
N ALA A 208 -29.65 3.83 25.14
CA ALA A 208 -29.44 3.18 26.44
C ALA A 208 -29.91 1.72 26.42
N ALA A 209 -31.02 1.43 25.72
CA ALA A 209 -31.48 0.06 25.52
C ALA A 209 -30.49 -0.76 24.68
N ASN A 210 -30.03 -0.23 23.55
CA ASN A 210 -29.09 -0.93 22.66
C ASN A 210 -27.74 -1.18 23.32
N ARG A 211 -27.24 -0.27 24.18
CA ARG A 211 -26.05 -0.51 25.00
C ARG A 211 -26.22 -1.69 25.96
N ARG A 212 -27.36 -1.78 26.66
CA ARG A 212 -27.66 -2.93 27.53
C ARG A 212 -27.72 -4.24 26.74
N LEU A 213 -28.38 -4.22 25.58
CA LEU A 213 -28.48 -5.40 24.71
C LEU A 213 -27.11 -5.86 24.21
N LEU A 214 -26.25 -4.93 23.77
CA LEU A 214 -24.89 -5.23 23.36
C LEU A 214 -24.13 -5.98 24.47
N ASP A 215 -24.23 -5.50 25.71
CA ASP A 215 -23.56 -6.12 26.85
C ASP A 215 -24.13 -7.49 27.22
N GLU A 216 -25.46 -7.60 27.28
CA GLU A 216 -26.16 -8.86 27.58
C GLU A 216 -25.88 -9.93 26.52
N TYR A 217 -25.95 -9.57 25.24
CA TYR A 217 -25.69 -10.51 24.15
C TYR A 217 -24.26 -11.01 24.15
N ALA A 218 -23.28 -10.14 24.33
CA ALA A 218 -21.89 -10.58 24.35
C ALA A 218 -21.53 -11.33 25.65
N ALA A 219 -22.20 -11.07 26.77
CA ALA A 219 -22.10 -11.90 27.98
C ALA A 219 -22.69 -13.31 27.76
N GLU A 220 -23.82 -13.41 27.08
CA GLU A 220 -24.44 -14.69 26.75
C GLU A 220 -23.62 -15.47 25.71
N ALA A 221 -23.01 -14.80 24.73
CA ALA A 221 -22.05 -15.40 23.81
C ALA A 221 -20.87 -16.02 24.57
N GLN A 222 -20.30 -15.31 25.55
CA GLN A 222 -19.25 -15.84 26.41
C GLN A 222 -19.73 -17.06 27.19
N ARG A 223 -20.91 -17.00 27.81
CA ARG A 223 -21.48 -18.14 28.53
C ARG A 223 -21.61 -19.38 27.65
N MET A 224 -22.02 -19.21 26.39
CA MET A 224 -22.12 -20.30 25.41
C MET A 224 -20.77 -20.88 25.00
N VAL A 225 -19.74 -20.03 24.88
CA VAL A 225 -18.34 -20.48 24.72
C VAL A 225 -17.92 -21.32 25.92
N ASP A 226 -18.18 -20.85 27.14
CA ASP A 226 -17.75 -21.51 28.39
C ASP A 226 -18.38 -22.90 28.56
N VAL A 227 -19.64 -23.09 28.14
CA VAL A 227 -20.31 -24.41 28.15
C VAL A 227 -20.05 -25.23 26.88
N GLY A 228 -19.21 -24.74 25.96
CA GLY A 228 -18.76 -25.49 24.79
C GLY A 228 -19.80 -25.66 23.69
N LEU A 229 -20.69 -24.67 23.51
CA LEU A 229 -21.74 -24.64 22.47
C LEU A 229 -21.47 -23.53 21.42
N PRO A 230 -20.74 -23.81 20.32
CA PRO A 230 -20.28 -22.79 19.39
C PRO A 230 -21.40 -22.17 18.55
N VAL A 231 -22.43 -22.93 18.17
CA VAL A 231 -23.54 -22.44 17.34
C VAL A 231 -24.34 -21.34 18.04
N PRO A 232 -24.88 -21.55 19.27
CA PRO A 232 -25.56 -20.47 19.98
C PRO A 232 -24.62 -19.33 20.36
N ALA A 233 -23.36 -19.61 20.69
CA ALA A 233 -22.36 -18.55 20.92
C ALA A 233 -22.24 -17.63 19.71
N HIS A 234 -22.11 -18.18 18.50
CA HIS A 234 -22.08 -17.41 17.26
C HIS A 234 -23.33 -16.56 17.07
N THR A 235 -24.52 -17.13 17.29
CA THR A 235 -25.79 -16.39 17.18
C THR A 235 -25.80 -15.15 18.08
N TYR A 236 -25.29 -15.24 19.31
CA TYR A 236 -25.22 -14.08 20.20
C TYR A 236 -24.12 -13.08 19.82
N VAL A 237 -23.03 -13.53 19.17
CA VAL A 237 -22.07 -12.62 18.52
C VAL A 237 -22.76 -11.81 17.41
N LEU A 238 -23.62 -12.44 16.59
CA LEU A 238 -24.37 -11.75 15.55
C LEU A 238 -25.30 -10.68 16.11
N LYS A 239 -26.04 -11.01 17.18
CA LYS A 239 -26.92 -10.04 17.87
C LYS A 239 -26.14 -8.88 18.47
N SER A 240 -24.96 -9.16 19.04
CA SER A 240 -24.05 -8.13 19.53
C SER A 240 -23.60 -7.21 18.40
N SER A 241 -23.24 -7.79 17.24
CA SER A 241 -22.85 -7.03 16.05
C SER A 241 -23.97 -6.13 15.54
N HIS A 242 -25.22 -6.60 15.52
CA HIS A 242 -26.34 -5.77 15.08
C HIS A 242 -26.63 -4.64 16.07
N ALA A 243 -26.67 -4.93 17.38
CA ALA A 243 -26.83 -3.90 18.41
C ALA A 243 -25.74 -2.82 18.33
N PHE A 244 -24.50 -3.22 18.05
CA PHE A 244 -23.39 -2.30 17.78
C PHE A 244 -23.68 -1.42 16.54
N ASN A 245 -24.10 -2.01 15.42
CA ASN A 245 -24.38 -1.23 14.20
C ASN A 245 -25.52 -0.21 14.40
N VAL A 246 -26.53 -0.54 15.22
CA VAL A 246 -27.59 0.42 15.58
C VAL A 246 -27.01 1.59 16.38
N LEU A 247 -26.11 1.33 17.34
CA LEU A 247 -25.45 2.39 18.11
C LEU A 247 -24.55 3.26 17.22
N ASP A 248 -23.85 2.65 16.25
CA ASP A 248 -22.98 3.36 15.31
C ASP A 248 -23.80 4.29 14.41
N ALA A 249 -24.91 3.81 13.86
CA ALA A 249 -25.85 4.62 13.05
C ALA A 249 -26.48 5.78 13.84
N ARG A 250 -26.70 5.60 15.14
CA ARG A 250 -27.16 6.67 16.04
C ARG A 250 -26.06 7.69 16.38
N GLY A 251 -24.82 7.48 15.92
CA GLY A 251 -23.66 8.31 16.27
C GLY A 251 -23.31 8.22 17.76
N ALA A 252 -23.64 7.10 18.41
CA ALA A 252 -23.46 6.90 19.85
C ALA A 252 -22.20 6.10 20.21
N VAL A 253 -21.34 5.84 19.22
CA VAL A 253 -20.11 5.05 19.31
C VAL A 253 -18.90 5.93 18.99
N SER A 254 -17.96 5.97 19.91
CA SER A 254 -16.64 6.60 19.74
C SER A 254 -15.71 5.79 18.82
N THR A 255 -14.68 6.42 18.23
CA THR A 255 -13.60 5.68 17.52
C THR A 255 -12.94 4.62 18.42
N ALA A 256 -12.78 4.92 19.71
CA ALA A 256 -12.17 4.00 20.65
C ALA A 256 -13.18 2.99 21.23
N ASP A 257 -14.46 3.36 21.43
CA ASP A 257 -15.54 2.39 21.68
C ASP A 257 -15.63 1.36 20.55
N ARG A 258 -15.62 1.82 19.29
CA ARG A 258 -15.62 0.97 18.10
C ARG A 258 -14.45 -0.01 18.13
N ALA A 259 -13.24 0.47 18.45
CA ALA A 259 -12.07 -0.38 18.56
C ALA A 259 -12.21 -1.42 19.69
N ALA A 260 -12.74 -1.04 20.85
CA ALA A 260 -12.95 -1.91 21.99
C ALA A 260 -14.01 -3.00 21.69
N GLU A 261 -15.15 -2.61 21.12
CA GLU A 261 -16.22 -3.54 20.76
C GLU A 261 -15.81 -4.46 19.60
N PHE A 262 -15.07 -3.96 18.61
CA PHE A 262 -14.49 -4.82 17.58
C PHE A 262 -13.48 -5.81 18.17
N ALA A 263 -12.67 -5.41 19.16
CA ALA A 263 -11.78 -6.33 19.85
C ALA A 263 -12.54 -7.38 20.68
N ARG A 264 -13.63 -6.98 21.34
CA ARG A 264 -14.52 -7.88 22.09
C ARG A 264 -15.19 -8.90 21.18
N MET A 265 -15.82 -8.46 20.10
CA MET A 265 -16.45 -9.34 19.11
C MET A 265 -15.43 -10.24 18.43
N ARG A 266 -14.24 -9.73 18.10
CA ARG A 266 -13.16 -10.52 17.48
C ARG A 266 -12.71 -11.66 18.39
N ARG A 267 -12.55 -11.38 19.69
CA ARG A 267 -12.19 -12.41 20.67
C ARG A 267 -13.26 -13.50 20.71
N LEU A 268 -14.53 -13.12 20.87
CA LEU A 268 -15.66 -14.07 20.92
C LEU A 268 -15.78 -14.89 19.63
N ALA A 269 -15.68 -14.25 18.46
CA ALA A 269 -15.69 -14.92 17.17
C ALA A 269 -14.52 -15.92 17.03
N GLY A 270 -13.34 -15.59 17.57
CA GLY A 270 -12.20 -16.49 17.60
C GLY A 270 -12.38 -17.67 18.55
N ASP A 271 -13.00 -17.47 19.71
CA ASP A 271 -13.36 -18.55 20.64
C ASP A 271 -14.39 -19.49 20.01
N VAL A 272 -15.43 -18.94 19.37
CA VAL A 272 -16.42 -19.67 18.57
C VAL A 272 -15.74 -20.50 17.49
N ALA A 273 -14.81 -19.91 16.74
CA ALA A 273 -14.12 -20.58 15.64
C ALA A 273 -13.27 -21.77 16.15
N ARG A 274 -12.47 -21.57 17.21
CA ARG A 274 -11.68 -22.64 17.83
C ARG A 274 -12.57 -23.77 18.34
N LEU A 275 -13.65 -23.42 19.03
CA LEU A 275 -14.59 -24.38 19.58
C LEU A 275 -15.30 -25.15 18.46
N TRP A 276 -15.71 -24.48 17.39
CA TRP A 276 -16.32 -25.14 16.23
C TRP A 276 -15.36 -26.15 15.61
N VAL A 277 -14.12 -25.77 15.31
CA VAL A 277 -13.10 -26.68 14.75
C VAL A 277 -12.89 -27.89 15.66
N ALA A 278 -12.78 -27.68 16.98
CA ALA A 278 -12.66 -28.76 17.95
C ALA A 278 -13.87 -29.72 17.90
N ARG A 279 -15.10 -29.20 17.88
CA ARG A 279 -16.31 -30.02 17.77
C ARG A 279 -16.38 -30.82 16.46
N ARG A 280 -15.91 -30.25 15.34
CA ARG A 280 -15.88 -30.96 14.07
C ARG A 280 -14.83 -32.08 14.07
N ALA A 281 -13.69 -31.87 14.73
CA ALA A 281 -12.66 -32.89 14.91
C ALA A 281 -13.12 -34.03 15.86
N GLU A 282 -13.83 -33.72 16.94
CA GLU A 282 -14.43 -34.73 17.84
C GLU A 282 -15.43 -35.65 17.13
N LEU A 283 -16.10 -35.11 16.10
CA LEU A 283 -17.04 -35.84 15.24
C LEU A 283 -16.35 -36.54 14.05
N ASP A 284 -15.02 -36.58 14.03
CA ASP A 284 -14.20 -37.17 12.97
C ASP A 284 -14.52 -36.61 11.57
N HIS A 285 -14.75 -35.29 11.48
CA HIS A 285 -15.01 -34.56 10.24
C HIS A 285 -16.04 -35.25 9.33
N PRO A 286 -17.34 -35.26 9.69
CA PRO A 286 -18.33 -36.12 9.03
C PRO A 286 -18.60 -35.79 7.56
N LEU A 287 -18.14 -34.65 7.03
CA LEU A 287 -18.15 -34.33 5.60
C LEU A 287 -16.86 -34.75 4.86
N GLY A 288 -15.94 -35.42 5.56
CA GLY A 288 -14.61 -35.79 5.07
C GLY A 288 -13.59 -34.65 5.18
N VAL A 289 -12.35 -34.93 4.83
CA VAL A 289 -11.24 -33.95 4.79
C VAL A 289 -10.91 -33.67 3.32
N SER A 290 -10.82 -32.40 2.96
CA SER A 290 -10.42 -31.99 1.61
C SER A 290 -8.97 -32.40 1.36
N ALA A 291 -8.73 -33.16 0.28
CA ALA A 291 -7.38 -33.51 -0.13
C ALA A 291 -6.76 -32.37 -0.96
N PRO A 292 -5.47 -32.04 -0.74
CA PRO A 292 -4.79 -31.08 -1.61
C PRO A 292 -4.65 -31.65 -3.04
N PRO A 293 -4.56 -30.78 -4.06
CA PRO A 293 -4.28 -31.22 -5.43
C PRO A 293 -2.99 -32.03 -5.52
N ALA A 294 -2.97 -33.02 -6.41
CA ALA A 294 -1.78 -33.80 -6.67
C ALA A 294 -0.66 -32.93 -7.27
N PRO A 295 0.61 -33.19 -6.94
CA PRO A 295 1.74 -32.52 -7.60
C PRO A 295 1.71 -32.72 -9.11
N ALA A 296 2.12 -31.68 -9.84
CA ALA A 296 2.26 -31.76 -11.29
C ALA A 296 3.24 -32.86 -11.70
N THR A 297 2.88 -33.65 -12.71
CA THR A 297 3.80 -34.61 -13.33
C THR A 297 4.59 -33.88 -14.42
N PRO A 298 5.94 -33.96 -14.44
CA PRO A 298 6.73 -33.37 -15.52
C PRO A 298 6.33 -33.97 -16.86
N GLN A 299 6.14 -33.13 -17.88
CA GLN A 299 6.10 -33.65 -19.23
C GLN A 299 7.48 -34.24 -19.57
N PRO A 300 7.53 -35.40 -20.26
CA PRO A 300 8.81 -35.97 -20.66
C PRO A 300 9.54 -34.96 -21.54
N ALA A 301 10.80 -34.66 -21.18
CA ALA A 301 11.65 -33.81 -22.00
C ALA A 301 11.79 -34.45 -23.39
N VAL A 302 11.34 -33.75 -24.42
CA VAL A 302 11.54 -34.17 -25.80
C VAL A 302 13.01 -33.98 -26.12
N GLU A 303 13.63 -34.96 -26.79
CA GLU A 303 15.02 -34.85 -27.25
C GLU A 303 15.19 -33.59 -28.12
N VAL A 304 16.18 -32.76 -27.79
CA VAL A 304 16.54 -31.59 -28.58
C VAL A 304 17.17 -32.11 -29.88
N THR A 305 16.45 -32.05 -30.99
CA THR A 305 16.90 -32.63 -32.27
C THR A 305 17.76 -31.68 -33.12
N GLY A 306 18.07 -30.46 -32.65
CA GLY A 306 18.89 -29.51 -33.40
C GLY A 306 19.65 -28.52 -32.52
N ASP A 307 20.78 -28.02 -33.04
CA ASP A 307 21.73 -27.15 -32.33
C ASP A 307 21.44 -25.65 -32.46
N ARG A 308 20.34 -25.29 -33.12
CA ARG A 308 20.01 -23.89 -33.41
C ARG A 308 19.45 -23.20 -32.17
N ALA A 309 19.93 -22.00 -31.88
CA ALA A 309 19.35 -21.11 -30.88
C ALA A 309 17.90 -20.71 -31.26
N ARG A 310 17.00 -20.68 -30.27
CA ARG A 310 15.57 -20.40 -30.45
C ARG A 310 15.07 -19.39 -29.42
N THR A 311 13.89 -18.84 -29.68
CA THR A 311 13.20 -18.00 -28.70
C THR A 311 12.67 -18.87 -27.55
N LEU A 312 12.81 -18.38 -26.32
CA LEU A 312 12.10 -18.89 -25.16
C LEU A 312 10.93 -17.94 -24.85
N VAL A 313 9.74 -18.49 -24.68
CA VAL A 313 8.60 -17.79 -24.07
C VAL A 313 8.22 -18.52 -22.80
N PHE A 314 8.08 -17.76 -21.71
CA PHE A 314 7.56 -18.23 -20.43
C PHE A 314 6.43 -17.32 -19.95
N GLU A 315 5.22 -17.85 -19.95
CA GLU A 315 4.01 -17.17 -19.50
C GLU A 315 3.56 -17.73 -18.15
N ILE A 316 3.35 -16.84 -17.18
CA ILE A 316 2.74 -17.13 -15.89
C ILE A 316 1.36 -16.49 -15.89
N GLY A 317 0.32 -17.31 -15.99
CA GLY A 317 -1.06 -16.87 -16.04
C GLY A 317 -1.73 -16.84 -14.68
N THR A 318 -2.40 -15.74 -14.38
CA THR A 318 -3.04 -15.46 -13.10
C THR A 318 -4.50 -15.06 -13.28
N GLU A 319 -5.26 -15.05 -12.19
CA GLU A 319 -6.45 -14.19 -12.10
C GLU A 319 -6.03 -12.70 -12.03
N GLU A 320 -6.96 -11.77 -12.20
CA GLU A 320 -6.70 -10.34 -12.37
C GLU A 320 -5.90 -9.73 -11.21
N MET A 321 -4.65 -9.35 -11.50
CA MET A 321 -3.74 -8.70 -10.58
C MET A 321 -4.08 -7.20 -10.43
N PRO A 322 -3.86 -6.66 -9.23
CA PRO A 322 -3.84 -5.22 -9.03
C PRO A 322 -2.80 -4.51 -9.92
N PRO A 323 -3.07 -3.28 -10.42
CA PRO A 323 -2.15 -2.53 -11.26
C PRO A 323 -0.72 -2.39 -10.70
N ALA A 324 -0.60 -2.00 -9.43
CA ALA A 324 0.71 -1.83 -8.79
C ALA A 324 1.47 -3.16 -8.64
N GLU A 325 0.75 -4.24 -8.37
CA GLU A 325 1.29 -5.59 -8.18
C GLU A 325 1.73 -6.20 -9.52
N ALA A 326 0.98 -5.97 -10.60
CA ALA A 326 1.38 -6.38 -11.95
C ALA A 326 2.71 -5.71 -12.37
N ARG A 327 2.86 -4.41 -12.10
CA ARG A 327 4.11 -3.67 -12.37
C ARG A 327 5.28 -4.21 -11.54
N ALA A 328 5.08 -4.44 -10.24
CA ALA A 328 6.10 -4.98 -9.36
C ALA A 328 6.51 -6.41 -9.74
N ALA A 329 5.52 -7.27 -10.06
CA ALA A 329 5.76 -8.64 -10.50
C ALA A 329 6.50 -8.70 -11.85
N CYS A 330 6.19 -7.78 -12.78
CA CYS A 330 6.92 -7.63 -14.04
C CYS A 330 8.41 -7.37 -13.80
N ALA A 331 8.73 -6.38 -12.96
CA ALA A 331 10.12 -6.05 -12.61
C ALA A 331 10.83 -7.22 -11.91
N TYR A 332 10.13 -7.92 -11.01
CA TYR A 332 10.65 -9.11 -10.36
C TYR A 332 10.97 -10.22 -11.36
N VAL A 333 10.04 -10.59 -12.25
CA VAL A 333 10.23 -11.66 -13.23
C VAL A 333 11.38 -11.33 -14.17
N ARG A 334 11.49 -10.08 -14.62
CA ARG A 334 12.62 -9.64 -15.46
C ARG A 334 13.97 -9.89 -14.80
N ARG A 335 14.12 -9.43 -13.55
CA ARG A 335 15.35 -9.64 -12.77
C ARG A 335 15.59 -11.12 -12.52
N ALA A 336 14.58 -11.85 -12.05
CA ALA A 336 14.70 -13.25 -11.67
C ALA A 336 15.06 -14.14 -12.87
N VAL A 337 14.43 -13.95 -14.03
CA VAL A 337 14.78 -14.71 -15.25
C VAL A 337 16.22 -14.41 -15.66
N ALA A 338 16.63 -13.14 -15.69
CA ALA A 338 17.99 -12.75 -16.05
C ALA A 338 19.04 -13.36 -15.10
N GLU A 339 18.83 -13.26 -13.78
CA GLU A 339 19.71 -13.84 -12.77
C GLU A 339 19.80 -15.37 -12.88
N ARG A 340 18.67 -16.04 -13.14
CA ARG A 340 18.62 -17.50 -13.26
C ARG A 340 19.32 -17.98 -14.52
N LEU A 341 19.14 -17.30 -15.66
CA LEU A 341 19.85 -17.63 -16.89
C LEU A 341 21.35 -17.35 -16.78
N ALA A 342 21.75 -16.24 -16.14
CA ALA A 342 23.15 -15.92 -15.89
C ALA A 342 23.86 -16.93 -14.97
N ALA A 343 23.11 -17.66 -14.14
CA ALA A 343 23.62 -18.77 -13.33
C ALA A 343 23.78 -20.09 -14.11
N THR A 344 23.31 -20.14 -15.35
CA THR A 344 23.53 -21.26 -16.29
C THR A 344 24.65 -20.93 -17.26
N ARG A 345 25.03 -21.89 -18.09
CA ARG A 345 25.97 -21.67 -19.20
C ARG A 345 25.27 -21.54 -20.55
N LEU A 346 23.93 -21.51 -20.58
CA LEU A 346 23.20 -21.27 -21.82
C LEU A 346 23.46 -19.85 -22.30
N THR A 347 24.01 -19.71 -23.51
CA THR A 347 24.04 -18.41 -24.17
C THR A 347 22.62 -18.02 -24.54
N HIS A 348 22.29 -16.75 -24.34
CA HIS A 348 20.99 -16.19 -24.66
C HIS A 348 21.13 -14.73 -25.08
N GLY A 349 20.15 -14.24 -25.83
CA GLY A 349 20.00 -12.84 -26.19
C GLY A 349 19.26 -12.03 -25.12
N GLU A 350 18.55 -11.01 -25.58
CA GLU A 350 17.83 -10.07 -24.72
C GLU A 350 16.68 -10.76 -23.95
N VAL A 351 16.51 -10.39 -22.67
CA VAL A 351 15.38 -10.79 -21.83
C VAL A 351 14.38 -9.63 -21.77
N ARG A 352 13.21 -9.82 -22.37
CA ARG A 352 12.08 -8.89 -22.30
C ARG A 352 10.98 -9.47 -21.42
N VAL A 353 10.34 -8.61 -20.63
CA VAL A 353 9.19 -9.03 -19.80
C VAL A 353 8.10 -7.99 -19.91
N ALA A 354 6.89 -8.47 -20.19
CA ALA A 354 5.65 -7.70 -20.23
C ALA A 354 4.67 -8.26 -19.19
N ALA A 355 3.71 -7.44 -18.77
CA ALA A 355 2.71 -7.82 -17.78
C ALA A 355 1.36 -7.21 -18.10
N THR A 356 0.31 -8.02 -18.11
CA THR A 356 -1.09 -7.59 -18.22
C THR A 356 -1.82 -7.88 -16.90
N PRO A 357 -3.11 -7.52 -16.74
CA PRO A 357 -3.87 -7.90 -15.55
C PRO A 357 -3.83 -9.41 -15.25
N ARG A 358 -3.73 -10.28 -16.27
CA ARG A 358 -3.88 -11.75 -16.11
C ARG A 358 -2.64 -12.55 -16.43
N ARG A 359 -1.51 -11.91 -16.80
CA ARG A 359 -0.31 -12.65 -17.16
C ARG A 359 0.99 -11.86 -17.00
N LEU A 360 2.06 -12.59 -16.74
CA LEU A 360 3.45 -12.14 -16.86
C LEU A 360 4.08 -12.94 -18.01
N ILE A 361 4.68 -12.28 -18.99
CA ILE A 361 5.28 -12.90 -20.17
C ILE A 361 6.76 -12.55 -20.19
N ALA A 362 7.63 -13.55 -20.08
CA ALA A 362 9.05 -13.41 -20.33
C ALA A 362 9.41 -14.00 -21.70
N THR A 363 10.04 -13.19 -22.55
CA THR A 363 10.56 -13.58 -23.86
C THR A 363 12.05 -13.42 -23.87
N VAL A 364 12.78 -14.48 -24.22
CA VAL A 364 14.24 -14.47 -24.29
C VAL A 364 14.68 -14.87 -25.69
N ALA A 365 15.40 -13.99 -26.37
CA ALA A 365 15.92 -14.25 -27.71
C ALA A 365 17.10 -15.23 -27.68
N ASP A 366 17.35 -15.90 -28.81
CA ASP A 366 18.59 -16.63 -29.11
C ASP A 366 19.10 -17.57 -28.00
N VAL A 367 18.19 -18.27 -27.31
CA VAL A 367 18.57 -19.25 -26.28
C VAL A 367 19.15 -20.48 -26.96
N ALA A 368 20.41 -20.82 -26.65
CA ALA A 368 21.11 -21.97 -27.21
C ALA A 368 20.41 -23.30 -26.89
N ALA A 369 20.60 -24.28 -27.78
CA ALA A 369 20.05 -25.64 -27.64
C ALA A 369 20.69 -26.44 -26.50
N HIS A 370 21.95 -26.14 -26.19
CA HIS A 370 22.73 -26.81 -25.15
C HIS A 370 23.65 -25.80 -24.46
N GLU A 371 23.96 -26.05 -23.19
CA GLU A 371 25.12 -25.42 -22.58
C GLU A 371 26.40 -25.84 -23.33
N PRO A 372 27.45 -25.01 -23.38
CA PRO A 372 28.74 -25.47 -23.85
C PRO A 372 29.28 -26.58 -22.95
N ASP A 373 29.98 -27.55 -23.53
CA ASP A 373 30.72 -28.54 -22.77
C ASP A 373 31.77 -27.86 -21.88
N GLN A 374 32.02 -28.42 -20.69
CA GLN A 374 33.11 -27.94 -19.83
C GLN A 374 34.04 -29.06 -19.41
N VAL A 375 35.29 -28.68 -19.18
CA VAL A 375 36.30 -29.53 -18.56
C VAL A 375 36.48 -29.07 -17.11
N VAL A 376 35.89 -29.81 -16.17
CA VAL A 376 36.07 -29.57 -14.74
C VAL A 376 37.38 -30.20 -14.29
N THR A 377 38.28 -29.40 -13.73
CA THR A 377 39.53 -29.91 -13.15
C THR A 377 39.34 -30.19 -11.67
N VAL A 378 39.27 -31.47 -11.29
CA VAL A 378 39.19 -31.89 -9.89
C VAL A 378 40.60 -32.02 -9.34
N ARG A 379 40.90 -31.22 -8.31
CA ARG A 379 42.20 -31.21 -7.64
C ARG A 379 42.36 -32.41 -6.71
N GLY A 380 43.40 -33.19 -6.93
CA GLY A 380 43.85 -34.28 -6.08
C GLY A 380 45.02 -33.90 -5.17
N PRO A 381 45.71 -34.89 -4.57
CA PRO A 381 46.86 -34.66 -3.70
C PRO A 381 48.02 -33.99 -4.45
N ARG A 382 48.93 -33.34 -3.71
CA ARG A 382 50.20 -32.82 -4.27
C ARG A 382 50.95 -33.94 -4.96
N ALA A 383 51.64 -33.65 -6.06
CA ALA A 383 52.41 -34.66 -6.80
C ALA A 383 53.41 -35.40 -5.90
N SER A 384 54.05 -34.68 -4.96
CA SER A 384 54.97 -35.24 -3.96
C SER A 384 54.32 -36.17 -2.92
N ALA A 385 52.99 -36.10 -2.77
CA ALA A 385 52.21 -36.98 -1.91
C ALA A 385 51.45 -38.05 -2.72
N ALA A 386 51.44 -37.92 -4.05
CA ALA A 386 50.75 -38.83 -4.95
C ALA A 386 51.67 -39.97 -5.43
N TYR A 387 52.96 -39.70 -5.59
CA TYR A 387 53.98 -40.67 -5.99
C TYR A 387 55.06 -40.81 -4.92
N ASP A 388 55.55 -42.03 -4.71
CA ASP A 388 56.66 -42.30 -3.78
C ASP A 388 58.04 -42.03 -4.42
N ALA A 389 59.12 -42.24 -3.66
CA ALA A 389 60.50 -42.01 -4.11
C ALA A 389 60.95 -42.93 -5.28
N ALA A 390 60.22 -44.01 -5.56
CA ALA A 390 60.44 -44.91 -6.70
C ALA A 390 59.52 -44.58 -7.89
N GLY A 391 58.70 -43.52 -7.79
CA GLY A 391 57.74 -43.11 -8.81
C GLY A 391 56.46 -43.94 -8.84
N GLN A 392 56.19 -44.76 -7.82
CA GLN A 392 55.00 -45.61 -7.76
C GLN A 392 53.82 -44.88 -7.11
N PRO A 393 52.56 -45.18 -7.54
CA PRO A 393 51.36 -44.58 -6.95
C PRO A 393 51.21 -44.88 -5.47
N THR A 394 51.02 -43.84 -4.67
CA THR A 394 50.75 -43.98 -3.23
C THR A 394 49.29 -44.37 -2.96
N PRO A 395 48.96 -44.83 -1.74
CA PRO A 395 47.57 -45.05 -1.33
C PRO A 395 46.69 -43.80 -1.45
N ALA A 396 47.26 -42.60 -1.30
CA ALA A 396 46.55 -41.33 -1.45
C ALA A 396 46.11 -41.11 -2.91
N LEU A 397 46.98 -41.42 -3.87
CA LEU A 397 46.64 -41.38 -5.29
C LEU A 397 45.62 -42.45 -5.67
N ALA A 398 45.80 -43.68 -5.20
CA ALA A 398 44.86 -44.77 -5.46
C ALA A 398 43.45 -44.50 -4.88
N GLY A 399 43.38 -43.88 -3.69
CA GLY A 399 42.13 -43.46 -3.08
C GLY A 399 41.43 -42.34 -3.85
N PHE A 400 42.20 -41.34 -4.31
CA PHE A 400 41.67 -40.25 -5.13
C PHE A 400 41.13 -40.75 -6.47
N ALA A 401 41.89 -41.57 -7.21
CA ALA A 401 41.46 -42.14 -8.49
C ALA A 401 40.17 -42.97 -8.35
N ARG A 402 40.08 -43.79 -7.29
CA ARG A 402 38.86 -44.57 -6.98
C ARG A 402 37.65 -43.67 -6.69
N ALA A 403 37.83 -42.59 -5.92
CA ALA A 403 36.76 -41.66 -5.61
C ALA A 403 36.25 -40.90 -6.84
N GLN A 404 37.12 -40.68 -7.84
CA GLN A 404 36.77 -40.07 -9.11
C GLN A 404 36.32 -41.08 -10.19
N GLY A 405 36.36 -42.39 -9.90
CA GLY A 405 35.94 -43.44 -10.84
C GLY A 405 36.88 -43.61 -12.04
N VAL A 406 38.14 -43.19 -11.94
CA VAL A 406 39.13 -43.24 -13.03
C VAL A 406 40.30 -44.17 -12.68
N ALA A 407 41.02 -44.64 -13.70
CA ALA A 407 42.23 -45.44 -13.51
C ALA A 407 43.37 -44.56 -12.97
N VAL A 408 44.24 -45.11 -12.13
CA VAL A 408 45.37 -44.36 -11.53
C VAL A 408 46.32 -43.83 -12.61
N GLU A 409 46.39 -44.51 -13.74
CA GLU A 409 47.21 -44.19 -14.89
C GLU A 409 46.63 -43.05 -15.74
N SER A 410 45.36 -42.69 -15.52
CA SER A 410 44.63 -41.66 -16.29
C SER A 410 44.60 -40.29 -15.62
N VAL A 411 45.27 -40.15 -14.47
CA VAL A 411 45.39 -38.89 -13.75
C VAL A 411 46.53 -38.05 -14.34
N GLU A 412 46.33 -36.73 -14.40
CA GLU A 412 47.33 -35.79 -14.93
C GLU A 412 48.01 -35.05 -13.78
N THR A 413 49.21 -34.51 -13.99
CA THR A 413 49.81 -33.55 -13.04
C THR A 413 49.70 -32.16 -13.62
N ALA A 414 49.09 -31.24 -12.87
CA ALA A 414 48.95 -29.83 -13.25
C ALA A 414 49.45 -28.92 -12.12
N GLU A 415 50.03 -27.79 -12.50
CA GLU A 415 50.50 -26.79 -11.55
C GLU A 415 49.33 -25.90 -11.10
N LEU A 416 49.02 -25.91 -9.80
CA LEU A 416 47.94 -25.13 -9.19
C LEU A 416 48.54 -24.23 -8.11
N ASN A 417 48.49 -22.91 -8.30
CA ASN A 417 49.06 -21.90 -7.40
C ASN A 417 50.56 -22.14 -7.10
N GLY A 418 51.37 -22.47 -8.10
CA GLY A 418 52.81 -22.70 -7.96
C GLY A 418 53.21 -24.06 -7.37
N VAL A 419 52.25 -24.99 -7.19
CA VAL A 419 52.50 -26.32 -6.61
C VAL A 419 51.92 -27.41 -7.50
N PRO A 420 52.71 -28.43 -7.91
CA PRO A 420 52.23 -29.52 -8.74
C PRO A 420 51.27 -30.42 -7.95
N HIS A 421 50.07 -30.61 -8.49
CA HIS A 421 49.04 -31.51 -7.96
C HIS A 421 48.65 -32.52 -9.01
N VAL A 422 48.25 -33.70 -8.56
CA VAL A 422 47.51 -34.61 -9.43
C VAL A 422 46.10 -34.07 -9.62
N VAL A 423 45.59 -34.11 -10.84
CA VAL A 423 44.27 -33.65 -11.22
C VAL A 423 43.56 -34.67 -12.10
N VAL A 424 42.23 -34.65 -12.07
CA VAL A 424 41.39 -35.34 -13.04
C VAL A 424 40.62 -34.28 -13.81
N ARG A 425 40.75 -34.30 -15.14
CA ARG A 425 39.96 -33.47 -16.04
C ARG A 425 38.71 -34.25 -16.44
N ARG A 426 37.56 -33.83 -15.94
CA ARG A 426 36.28 -34.44 -16.26
C ARG A 426 35.60 -33.62 -17.33
N HIS A 427 35.31 -34.25 -18.47
CA HIS A 427 34.42 -33.68 -19.46
C HIS A 427 32.98 -33.81 -18.97
N GLU A 428 32.31 -32.68 -18.78
CA GLU A 428 30.89 -32.63 -18.47
C GLU A 428 30.17 -32.09 -19.70
N ALA A 429 29.37 -32.96 -20.32
CA ALA A 429 28.54 -32.59 -21.46
C ALA A 429 27.55 -31.49 -21.04
N GLY A 430 27.32 -30.53 -21.92
CA GLY A 430 26.35 -29.47 -21.73
C GLY A 430 24.94 -29.98 -21.49
N GLY A 431 24.22 -29.36 -20.55
CA GLY A 431 22.81 -29.66 -20.34
C GLY A 431 21.97 -29.20 -21.54
N ALA A 432 20.98 -30.01 -21.94
CA ALA A 432 19.99 -29.62 -22.94
C ALA A 432 19.13 -28.45 -22.44
N ALA A 433 18.80 -27.52 -23.35
CA ALA A 433 18.07 -26.29 -23.04
C ALA A 433 16.79 -26.57 -22.25
N ALA A 434 15.96 -27.50 -22.70
CA ALA A 434 14.69 -27.83 -22.03
C ALA A 434 14.87 -28.18 -20.54
N THR A 435 15.89 -28.98 -20.19
CA THR A 435 16.16 -29.39 -18.81
C THR A 435 16.72 -28.23 -17.98
N VAL A 436 17.67 -27.49 -18.54
CA VAL A 436 18.32 -26.36 -17.85
C VAL A 436 17.33 -25.23 -17.61
N LEU A 437 16.52 -24.89 -18.63
CA LEU A 437 15.46 -23.90 -18.55
C LEU A 437 14.36 -24.31 -17.57
N ALA A 438 13.96 -25.59 -17.54
CA ALA A 438 12.97 -26.07 -16.57
C ALA A 438 13.42 -25.82 -15.12
N ALA A 439 14.69 -26.12 -14.83
CA ALA A 439 15.29 -25.87 -13.52
C ALA A 439 15.46 -24.37 -13.22
N ALA A 440 15.74 -23.54 -14.23
CA ALA A 440 15.91 -22.10 -14.08
C ALA A 440 14.59 -21.34 -13.84
N LEU A 441 13.51 -21.77 -14.50
CA LEU A 441 12.21 -21.06 -14.51
C LEU A 441 11.30 -21.43 -13.32
N ALA A 442 11.34 -22.67 -12.81
CA ALA A 442 10.51 -23.07 -11.67
C ALA A 442 10.73 -22.19 -10.41
N PRO A 443 11.97 -21.80 -10.04
CA PRO A 443 12.22 -20.85 -8.96
C PRO A 443 11.62 -19.45 -9.17
N VAL A 444 11.40 -19.01 -10.42
CA VAL A 444 10.80 -17.70 -10.72
C VAL A 444 9.35 -17.68 -10.21
N VAL A 445 8.58 -18.72 -10.49
CA VAL A 445 7.18 -18.83 -10.05
C VAL A 445 7.10 -18.94 -8.52
N THR A 446 7.91 -19.82 -7.91
CA THR A 446 7.89 -20.02 -6.45
C THR A 446 8.39 -18.80 -5.66
N GLY A 447 9.15 -17.92 -6.31
CA GLY A 447 9.66 -16.69 -5.71
C GLY A 447 8.76 -15.46 -5.90
N LEU A 448 7.64 -15.56 -6.63
CA LEU A 448 6.67 -14.47 -6.77
C LEU A 448 6.09 -14.05 -5.41
N ARG A 449 6.11 -12.75 -5.12
CA ARG A 449 5.56 -12.16 -3.89
C ARG A 449 4.84 -10.85 -4.23
N GLY A 450 3.77 -10.54 -3.52
CA GLY A 450 3.11 -9.23 -3.54
C GLY A 450 3.16 -8.55 -2.18
N ALA A 451 2.55 -7.37 -2.04
CA ALA A 451 2.47 -6.66 -0.76
C ALA A 451 1.68 -7.45 0.29
N ARG A 452 0.64 -8.18 -0.15
CA ARG A 452 -0.02 -9.24 0.60
C ARG A 452 -0.16 -10.48 -0.27
N ASN A 453 0.23 -11.63 0.27
CA ASN A 453 0.01 -12.90 -0.40
C ASN A 453 -1.29 -13.55 0.08
N MET A 454 -1.99 -14.20 -0.84
CA MET A 454 -3.05 -15.15 -0.56
C MET A 454 -2.62 -16.57 -0.93
N ARG A 455 -3.26 -17.53 -0.29
CA ARG A 455 -3.31 -18.94 -0.66
C ARG A 455 -4.61 -19.21 -1.42
N TRP A 456 -4.59 -20.24 -2.26
CA TRP A 456 -5.76 -20.83 -2.90
C TRP A 456 -5.62 -22.34 -2.81
N ASN A 457 -6.40 -23.11 -3.57
CA ASN A 457 -6.28 -24.56 -3.59
C ASN A 457 -5.03 -25.01 -4.37
N ASP A 458 -3.85 -24.63 -3.88
CA ASP A 458 -2.52 -25.12 -4.30
C ASP A 458 -1.68 -25.42 -3.04
N PRO A 459 -0.95 -26.55 -3.00
CA PRO A 459 -0.30 -27.00 -1.76
C PRO A 459 0.96 -26.20 -1.37
N ARG A 460 1.55 -25.39 -2.26
CA ARG A 460 2.84 -24.72 -2.00
C ARG A 460 2.90 -23.26 -2.44
N LEU A 461 2.04 -22.84 -3.36
CA LEU A 461 2.09 -21.50 -3.92
C LEU A 461 1.29 -20.50 -3.08
N SER A 462 1.84 -19.30 -3.00
CA SER A 462 1.16 -18.12 -2.46
C SER A 462 1.60 -16.91 -3.28
N PHE A 463 0.66 -16.07 -3.64
CA PHE A 463 0.89 -14.87 -4.46
C PHE A 463 -0.28 -13.90 -4.26
N ILE A 464 -0.24 -12.71 -4.86
CA ILE A 464 -1.33 -11.72 -4.77
C ILE A 464 -2.63 -12.24 -5.38
N ARG A 465 -2.55 -13.14 -6.37
CA ARG A 465 -3.67 -13.80 -7.06
C ARG A 465 -3.36 -15.26 -7.39
N PRO A 466 -4.38 -16.13 -7.55
CA PRO A 466 -4.15 -17.50 -7.99
C PRO A 466 -3.42 -17.58 -9.32
N ILE A 467 -2.39 -18.42 -9.39
CA ILE A 467 -1.71 -18.79 -10.63
C ILE A 467 -2.50 -19.97 -11.23
N ARG A 468 -3.02 -19.80 -12.45
CA ARG A 468 -3.97 -20.72 -13.07
C ARG A 468 -3.39 -21.53 -14.24
N TRP A 469 -2.36 -21.02 -14.92
CA TRP A 469 -1.65 -21.78 -15.94
C TRP A 469 -0.20 -21.35 -16.08
N LEU A 470 0.61 -22.23 -16.66
CA LEU A 470 1.97 -21.95 -17.10
C LEU A 470 2.09 -22.38 -18.56
N LEU A 471 2.71 -21.53 -19.38
CA LEU A 471 3.16 -21.90 -20.72
C LEU A 471 4.67 -21.67 -20.80
N ALA A 472 5.40 -22.64 -21.31
CA ALA A 472 6.85 -22.54 -21.47
C ALA A 472 7.27 -23.23 -22.77
N LEU A 473 7.73 -22.45 -23.75
CA LEU A 473 8.13 -22.93 -25.06
C LEU A 473 9.56 -22.47 -25.40
N TRP A 474 10.39 -23.38 -25.90
CA TRP A 474 11.67 -23.07 -26.56
C TRP A 474 11.56 -23.52 -28.01
N GLY A 475 11.41 -22.56 -28.93
CA GLY A 475 10.91 -22.86 -30.27
C GLY A 475 9.54 -23.57 -30.20
N GLU A 476 9.42 -24.72 -30.85
CA GLU A 476 8.21 -25.57 -30.83
C GLU A 476 8.16 -26.53 -29.61
N GLN A 477 9.24 -26.60 -28.83
CA GLN A 477 9.38 -27.58 -27.75
C GLN A 477 8.84 -27.05 -26.43
N VAL A 478 8.06 -27.87 -25.72
CA VAL A 478 7.60 -27.53 -24.37
C VAL A 478 8.77 -27.69 -23.39
N VAL A 479 9.05 -26.63 -22.63
CA VAL A 479 9.99 -26.68 -21.51
C VAL A 479 9.24 -27.29 -20.31
N PRO A 480 9.68 -28.42 -19.74
CA PRO A 480 8.92 -29.18 -18.74
C PRO A 480 9.00 -28.56 -17.33
N VAL A 481 8.66 -27.27 -17.20
CA VAL A 481 8.57 -26.57 -15.93
C VAL A 481 7.43 -27.17 -15.11
N THR A 482 7.71 -27.55 -13.87
CA THR A 482 6.68 -27.97 -12.91
C THR A 482 6.85 -27.21 -11.60
N VAL A 483 5.73 -26.71 -11.07
CA VAL A 483 5.69 -25.95 -9.84
C VAL A 483 4.43 -26.33 -9.08
N SER A 484 4.59 -26.93 -7.91
CA SER A 484 3.44 -27.36 -7.10
C SER A 484 2.50 -28.29 -7.88
N ALA A 485 1.23 -27.93 -8.07
CA ALA A 485 0.26 -28.66 -8.87
C ALA A 485 0.21 -28.20 -10.36
N LEU A 486 1.03 -27.22 -10.76
CA LEU A 486 1.06 -26.66 -12.11
C LEU A 486 2.19 -27.27 -12.95
N ALA A 487 1.85 -27.71 -14.16
CA ALA A 487 2.80 -28.07 -15.21
C ALA A 487 2.70 -27.08 -16.37
N ALA A 488 3.84 -26.64 -16.89
CA ALA A 488 3.86 -25.86 -18.11
C ALA A 488 3.42 -26.71 -19.32
N GLY A 489 2.68 -26.08 -20.22
CA GLY A 489 2.28 -26.66 -21.49
C GLY A 489 2.43 -25.67 -22.63
N ARG A 490 1.65 -25.90 -23.69
CA ARG A 490 1.59 -25.04 -24.88
C ARG A 490 0.31 -24.21 -24.99
N HIS A 491 -0.59 -24.26 -24.01
CA HIS A 491 -1.87 -23.56 -24.09
C HIS A 491 -1.78 -22.22 -23.36
N THR A 492 -2.21 -21.17 -24.04
CA THR A 492 -2.43 -19.85 -23.43
C THR A 492 -3.93 -19.59 -23.30
N ARG A 493 -4.31 -18.62 -22.47
CA ARG A 493 -5.69 -18.18 -22.31
C ARG A 493 -5.88 -16.80 -22.95
N LEU A 494 -6.89 -16.63 -23.78
CA LEU A 494 -7.27 -15.35 -24.38
C LEU A 494 -8.23 -14.56 -23.45
N LEU A 495 -8.85 -13.50 -23.97
CA LEU A 495 -9.96 -12.83 -23.29
C LEU A 495 -11.07 -13.87 -22.99
N ARG A 496 -11.73 -13.77 -21.82
CA ARG A 496 -12.80 -14.72 -21.45
C ARG A 496 -14.00 -14.69 -22.40
N THR A 497 -14.20 -13.58 -23.10
CA THR A 497 -15.24 -13.36 -24.10
C THR A 497 -14.86 -13.83 -25.51
N ALA A 498 -13.63 -14.31 -25.71
CA ALA A 498 -13.22 -14.90 -26.99
C ALA A 498 -14.06 -16.16 -27.28
N ALA A 499 -14.32 -16.43 -28.57
CA ALA A 499 -15.05 -17.62 -28.98
C ALA A 499 -14.36 -18.92 -28.51
N GLU A 500 -13.02 -18.93 -28.53
CA GLU A 500 -12.18 -19.99 -27.99
C GLU A 500 -11.21 -19.39 -26.95
N PRO A 501 -11.57 -19.35 -25.66
CA PRO A 501 -10.74 -18.69 -24.63
C PRO A 501 -9.42 -19.39 -24.31
N VAL A 502 -9.21 -20.62 -24.79
CA VAL A 502 -7.98 -21.40 -24.56
C VAL A 502 -7.51 -21.95 -25.89
N VAL A 503 -6.29 -21.57 -26.28
CA VAL A 503 -5.73 -21.92 -27.60
C VAL A 503 -4.31 -22.46 -27.46
N PRO A 504 -3.90 -23.42 -28.31
CA PRO A 504 -2.53 -23.89 -28.35
C PRO A 504 -1.64 -22.88 -29.08
N VAL A 505 -0.43 -22.71 -28.57
CA VAL A 505 0.64 -21.92 -29.17
C VAL A 505 1.57 -22.86 -29.94
N PRO A 506 1.73 -22.68 -31.26
CA PRO A 506 2.55 -23.60 -32.07
C PRO A 506 4.05 -23.53 -31.72
N SER A 507 4.58 -22.32 -31.55
CA SER A 507 5.99 -22.05 -31.26
C SER A 507 6.15 -20.79 -30.41
N ALA A 508 7.29 -20.66 -29.72
CA ALA A 508 7.65 -19.47 -28.95
C ALA A 508 7.73 -18.22 -29.85
N GLU A 509 8.17 -18.37 -31.10
CA GLU A 509 8.26 -17.29 -32.08
C GLU A 509 6.88 -16.73 -32.49
N GLU A 510 5.86 -17.58 -32.54
CA GLU A 510 4.48 -17.19 -32.92
C GLU A 510 3.66 -16.64 -31.75
N PHE A 511 4.13 -16.78 -30.51
CA PHE A 511 3.35 -16.42 -29.32
C PHE A 511 2.84 -14.97 -29.33
N ALA A 512 3.74 -14.02 -29.60
CA ALA A 512 3.41 -12.60 -29.55
C ALA A 512 2.38 -12.21 -30.62
N GLU A 513 2.52 -12.74 -31.84
CA GLU A 513 1.57 -12.53 -32.93
C GLU A 513 0.20 -13.16 -32.60
N LEU A 514 0.20 -14.38 -32.07
CA LEU A 514 -1.02 -15.11 -31.72
C LEU A 514 -1.87 -14.34 -30.70
N ILE A 515 -1.27 -13.84 -29.60
CA ILE A 515 -2.05 -13.09 -28.61
C ILE A 515 -2.49 -11.71 -29.15
N ALA A 516 -1.67 -11.06 -29.98
CA ALA A 516 -1.98 -9.76 -30.56
C ALA A 516 -3.14 -9.82 -31.57
N VAL A 517 -3.16 -10.80 -32.47
CA VAL A 517 -4.28 -11.02 -33.42
C VAL A 517 -5.58 -11.33 -32.68
N ASN A 518 -5.49 -11.89 -31.47
CA ASN A 518 -6.63 -12.12 -30.58
C ASN A 518 -6.91 -10.94 -29.62
N GLY A 519 -6.38 -9.75 -29.91
CA GLY A 519 -6.71 -8.50 -29.24
C GLY A 519 -5.88 -8.18 -27.99
N ILE A 520 -5.03 -9.10 -27.52
CA ILE A 520 -4.22 -8.84 -26.31
C ILE A 520 -2.98 -8.04 -26.68
N VAL A 521 -2.90 -6.83 -26.14
CA VAL A 521 -1.70 -5.98 -26.25
C VAL A 521 -0.85 -6.23 -25.01
N ALA A 522 0.27 -6.93 -25.18
CA ALA A 522 1.10 -7.35 -24.04
C ALA A 522 1.93 -6.20 -23.45
N ASP A 523 2.53 -5.38 -24.31
CA ASP A 523 3.38 -4.28 -23.88
C ASP A 523 2.58 -3.20 -23.15
N ALA A 524 3.15 -2.65 -22.08
CA ALA A 524 2.46 -1.68 -21.25
C ALA A 524 2.49 -0.28 -21.86
N ASP A 525 3.58 0.08 -22.55
CA ASP A 525 3.73 1.38 -23.19
C ASP A 525 2.82 1.45 -24.42
N ASP A 526 2.75 0.39 -25.23
CA ASP A 526 1.80 0.30 -26.36
C ASP A 526 0.34 0.44 -25.88
N ARG A 527 -0.03 -0.24 -24.79
CA ARG A 527 -1.39 -0.10 -24.21
C ARG A 527 -1.64 1.29 -23.68
N ARG A 528 -0.65 1.90 -23.03
CA ARG A 528 -0.77 3.27 -22.51
C ARG A 528 -1.00 4.25 -23.67
N ASP A 529 -0.29 4.09 -24.79
CA ASP A 529 -0.46 4.92 -25.96
C ASP A 529 -1.83 4.74 -26.62
N LEU A 530 -2.36 3.50 -26.67
CA LEU A 530 -3.73 3.24 -27.12
C LEU A 530 -4.78 3.89 -26.22
N VAL A 531 -4.61 3.83 -24.90
CA VAL A 531 -5.50 4.50 -23.92
C VAL A 531 -5.48 6.01 -24.14
N VAL A 532 -4.28 6.62 -24.20
CA VAL A 532 -4.12 8.08 -24.31
C VAL A 532 -4.63 8.59 -25.65
N THR A 533 -4.19 7.98 -26.75
CA THR A 533 -4.56 8.42 -28.11
C THR A 533 -6.04 8.21 -28.34
N GLY A 534 -6.57 7.03 -28.02
CA GLY A 534 -8.00 6.73 -28.20
C GLY A 534 -8.90 7.59 -27.31
N ALA A 535 -8.48 7.91 -26.07
CA ALA A 535 -9.23 8.84 -25.23
C ALA A 535 -9.21 10.27 -25.77
N GLN A 536 -8.08 10.74 -26.29
CA GLN A 536 -7.94 12.08 -26.85
C GLN A 536 -8.68 12.24 -28.19
N ASP A 537 -8.68 11.21 -29.04
CA ASP A 537 -9.39 11.20 -30.31
C ASP A 537 -10.91 11.32 -30.12
N LEU A 538 -11.45 10.70 -29.06
CA LEU A 538 -12.88 10.74 -28.74
C LEU A 538 -13.39 12.13 -28.35
N VAL A 539 -12.52 13.00 -27.83
CA VAL A 539 -12.91 14.32 -27.30
C VAL A 539 -12.49 15.47 -28.21
N TYR A 540 -11.68 15.21 -29.22
CA TYR A 540 -11.23 16.22 -30.18
C TYR A 540 -12.38 16.69 -31.10
N PRO A 541 -12.48 17.99 -31.48
CA PRO A 541 -11.60 19.10 -31.10
C PRO A 541 -12.02 19.85 -29.83
N ASP A 542 -13.19 19.55 -29.29
CA ASP A 542 -13.85 20.40 -28.29
C ASP A 542 -13.35 20.14 -26.85
N GLY A 543 -12.72 18.99 -26.61
CA GLY A 543 -12.18 18.57 -25.34
C GLY A 543 -10.75 18.02 -25.40
N ARG A 544 -10.13 17.92 -24.23
CA ARG A 544 -8.80 17.36 -24.02
C ARG A 544 -8.75 16.51 -22.75
N ILE A 545 -7.90 15.50 -22.78
CA ILE A 545 -7.49 14.74 -21.60
C ILE A 545 -6.21 15.35 -21.06
N ASP A 546 -6.19 15.73 -19.78
CA ASP A 546 -4.97 16.21 -19.12
C ASP A 546 -4.06 15.03 -18.76
N VAL A 547 -3.31 14.53 -19.75
CA VAL A 547 -2.45 13.34 -19.61
C VAL A 547 -1.42 13.51 -18.47
N ALA A 548 -0.94 14.73 -18.23
CA ALA A 548 0.02 14.99 -17.16
C ALA A 548 -0.65 14.88 -15.79
N ALA A 549 -1.81 15.52 -15.60
CA ALA A 549 -2.55 15.45 -14.34
C ALA A 549 -3.11 14.04 -14.06
N GLU A 550 -3.50 13.31 -15.11
CA GLU A 550 -4.11 11.97 -15.01
C GLU A 550 -3.09 10.82 -15.15
N SER A 551 -1.79 11.09 -15.23
CA SER A 551 -0.78 10.06 -15.55
C SER A 551 -0.86 8.82 -14.65
N GLY A 552 -1.04 9.02 -13.34
CA GLY A 552 -1.20 7.91 -12.38
C GLY A 552 -2.48 7.09 -12.58
N LEU A 553 -3.57 7.74 -13.02
CA LEU A 553 -4.83 7.05 -13.34
C LEU A 553 -4.73 6.32 -14.68
N ILE A 554 -4.12 6.93 -15.70
CA ILE A 554 -3.86 6.30 -17.01
C ILE A 554 -3.03 5.04 -16.81
N ASP A 555 -1.94 5.14 -16.05
CA ASP A 555 -1.11 4.01 -15.66
C ASP A 555 -1.93 2.91 -14.97
N GLN A 556 -2.86 3.28 -14.09
CA GLN A 556 -3.75 2.31 -13.44
C GLN A 556 -4.65 1.60 -14.45
N ILE A 557 -5.28 2.35 -15.37
CA ILE A 557 -6.16 1.81 -16.42
C ILE A 557 -5.39 0.86 -17.35
N THR A 558 -4.15 1.20 -17.74
CA THR A 558 -3.29 0.36 -18.59
C THR A 558 -3.08 -1.04 -18.03
N TYR A 559 -3.00 -1.18 -16.71
CA TYR A 559 -2.87 -2.48 -16.03
C TYR A 559 -4.20 -3.06 -15.55
N LEU A 560 -5.34 -2.47 -15.91
CA LEU A 560 -6.68 -3.06 -15.73
C LEU A 560 -7.21 -3.72 -17.01
N VAL A 561 -6.59 -3.47 -18.16
CA VAL A 561 -7.05 -3.98 -19.47
C VAL A 561 -5.94 -4.72 -20.23
N GLU A 562 -6.33 -5.73 -21.00
CA GLU A 562 -5.50 -6.42 -21.99
C GLU A 562 -5.72 -5.84 -23.40
N GLN A 563 -6.94 -5.41 -23.70
CA GLN A 563 -7.33 -4.79 -24.97
C GLN A 563 -8.06 -3.46 -24.70
N PRO A 564 -7.36 -2.31 -24.64
CA PRO A 564 -7.99 -1.04 -24.33
C PRO A 564 -9.03 -0.64 -25.39
N THR A 565 -10.27 -0.40 -24.96
CA THR A 565 -11.34 0.16 -25.80
C THR A 565 -11.88 1.42 -25.12
N PRO A 566 -11.39 2.63 -25.46
CA PRO A 566 -11.90 3.87 -24.90
C PRO A 566 -13.35 4.16 -25.36
N LEU A 567 -14.18 4.69 -24.46
CA LEU A 567 -15.56 5.10 -24.72
C LEU A 567 -15.82 6.48 -24.12
N LEU A 568 -16.40 7.37 -24.93
CA LEU A 568 -16.91 8.66 -24.46
C LEU A 568 -18.28 8.46 -23.80
N GLY A 569 -18.41 8.95 -22.58
CA GLY A 569 -19.69 9.08 -21.86
C GLY A 569 -19.96 10.52 -21.46
N THR A 570 -21.21 10.79 -21.12
CA THR A 570 -21.71 12.12 -20.73
C THR A 570 -22.47 12.07 -19.41
N PHE A 571 -22.56 13.22 -18.73
CA PHE A 571 -23.45 13.39 -17.59
C PHE A 571 -24.22 14.70 -17.69
N ASP A 572 -25.26 14.86 -16.87
CA ASP A 572 -26.09 16.06 -16.89
C ASP A 572 -25.26 17.30 -16.51
N GLU A 573 -25.30 18.33 -17.35
CA GLU A 573 -24.56 19.59 -17.16
C GLU A 573 -24.92 20.28 -15.83
N ALA A 574 -26.13 20.05 -15.30
CA ALA A 574 -26.54 20.56 -13.99
C ALA A 574 -25.61 20.09 -12.84
N HIS A 575 -24.91 18.96 -13.00
CA HIS A 575 -23.94 18.50 -12.01
C HIS A 575 -22.67 19.35 -11.96
N LEU A 576 -22.38 20.19 -12.96
CA LEU A 576 -21.28 21.15 -12.91
C LEU A 576 -21.49 22.26 -11.86
N GLU A 577 -22.68 22.36 -11.25
CA GLU A 577 -22.90 23.18 -10.05
C GLU A 577 -22.19 22.63 -8.80
N LEU A 578 -21.83 21.33 -8.80
CA LEU A 578 -21.01 20.74 -7.75
C LEU A 578 -19.56 21.21 -7.88
N PRO A 579 -18.83 21.35 -6.76
CA PRO A 579 -17.41 21.65 -6.82
C PRO A 579 -16.67 20.60 -7.65
N GLU A 580 -15.79 21.06 -8.55
CA GLU A 580 -15.05 20.18 -9.49
C GLU A 580 -14.30 19.04 -8.78
N ALA A 581 -13.78 19.32 -7.57
CA ALA A 581 -13.10 18.32 -6.74
C ALA A 581 -14.01 17.12 -6.39
N VAL A 582 -15.32 17.34 -6.22
CA VAL A 582 -16.31 16.29 -5.98
C VAL A 582 -16.42 15.41 -7.22
N LEU A 583 -16.67 16.03 -8.39
CA LEU A 583 -16.88 15.35 -9.65
C LEU A 583 -15.65 14.52 -10.06
N THR A 584 -14.47 15.15 -10.02
CA THR A 584 -13.20 14.51 -10.37
C THR A 584 -12.81 13.41 -9.37
N THR A 585 -13.10 13.56 -8.08
CA THR A 585 -12.87 12.48 -7.11
C THR A 585 -13.74 11.27 -7.41
N VAL A 586 -15.04 11.46 -7.70
CA VAL A 586 -15.93 10.37 -8.11
C VAL A 586 -15.41 9.67 -9.37
N MET A 587 -15.11 10.43 -10.42
CA MET A 587 -14.61 9.88 -11.69
C MET A 587 -13.29 9.12 -11.52
N ARG A 588 -12.27 9.75 -10.90
CA ARG A 588 -10.92 9.17 -10.80
C ARG A 588 -10.84 8.03 -9.79
N LYS A 589 -11.32 8.26 -8.56
CA LYS A 589 -11.09 7.36 -7.42
C LYS A 589 -12.09 6.21 -7.36
N HIS A 590 -13.33 6.44 -7.76
CA HIS A 590 -14.38 5.42 -7.61
C HIS A 590 -14.69 4.69 -8.92
N GLN A 591 -14.33 5.26 -10.08
CA GLN A 591 -14.75 4.71 -11.38
C GLN A 591 -13.63 4.54 -12.41
N ARG A 592 -12.43 5.09 -12.14
CA ARG A 592 -11.30 5.08 -13.07
C ARG A 592 -11.63 5.75 -14.41
N TYR A 593 -12.44 6.81 -14.37
CA TYR A 593 -12.79 7.61 -15.55
C TYR A 593 -11.86 8.81 -15.69
N LEU A 594 -11.47 9.10 -16.93
CA LEU A 594 -10.68 10.28 -17.29
C LEU A 594 -11.62 11.48 -17.46
N PRO A 595 -11.48 12.54 -16.64
CA PRO A 595 -12.25 13.77 -16.82
C PRO A 595 -11.87 14.47 -18.13
N VAL A 596 -12.87 15.00 -18.85
CA VAL A 596 -12.63 15.78 -20.07
C VAL A 596 -12.64 17.26 -19.74
N ARG A 597 -11.68 18.01 -20.27
CA ARG A 597 -11.57 19.47 -20.08
C ARG A 597 -11.64 20.20 -21.40
N ASP A 598 -12.08 21.45 -21.39
CA ASP A 598 -11.99 22.33 -22.55
C ASP A 598 -10.56 22.91 -22.73
N ALA A 599 -10.40 23.76 -23.74
CA ALA A 599 -9.14 24.44 -24.05
C ALA A 599 -8.63 25.35 -22.90
N ASP A 600 -9.53 25.94 -22.11
CA ASP A 600 -9.21 26.80 -20.98
C ASP A 600 -8.92 26.00 -19.69
N GLY A 601 -9.23 24.70 -19.69
CA GLY A 601 -9.02 23.78 -18.59
C GLY A 601 -10.24 23.59 -17.69
N ALA A 602 -11.39 24.16 -18.03
CA ALA A 602 -12.63 23.92 -17.30
C ALA A 602 -13.15 22.49 -17.57
N LEU A 603 -13.81 21.90 -16.58
CA LEU A 603 -14.37 20.56 -16.69
C LEU A 603 -15.60 20.57 -17.61
N LEU A 604 -15.63 19.68 -18.61
CA LEU A 604 -16.78 19.43 -19.47
C LEU A 604 -17.71 18.36 -18.86
N PRO A 605 -19.01 18.32 -19.22
CA PRO A 605 -19.95 17.29 -18.77
C PRO A 605 -19.75 15.94 -19.47
N GLN A 606 -18.48 15.54 -19.60
CA GLN A 606 -18.00 14.40 -20.37
C GLN A 606 -16.90 13.68 -19.60
N PHE A 607 -16.79 12.38 -19.85
CA PHE A 607 -15.74 11.53 -19.30
C PHE A 607 -15.37 10.44 -20.29
N VAL A 608 -14.15 9.92 -20.19
CA VAL A 608 -13.74 8.72 -20.94
C VAL A 608 -13.55 7.56 -19.98
N THR A 609 -14.20 6.43 -20.27
CA THR A 609 -13.96 5.13 -19.64
C THR A 609 -13.25 4.22 -20.63
N VAL A 610 -12.60 3.16 -20.15
CA VAL A 610 -11.88 2.21 -21.00
C VAL A 610 -12.32 0.79 -20.64
N ALA A 611 -13.00 0.13 -21.59
CA ALA A 611 -13.40 -1.27 -21.47
C ALA A 611 -12.25 -2.21 -21.83
N ASN A 612 -12.34 -3.46 -21.38
CA ASN A 612 -11.37 -4.51 -21.71
C ASN A 612 -11.88 -5.43 -22.82
N GLY A 613 -11.49 -5.14 -24.05
CA GLY A 613 -11.88 -5.92 -25.23
C GLY A 613 -13.11 -5.38 -25.96
N PRO A 614 -13.60 -6.13 -26.97
CA PRO A 614 -14.79 -5.76 -27.72
C PRO A 614 -16.03 -5.81 -26.82
N VAL A 615 -16.88 -4.80 -26.94
CA VAL A 615 -18.13 -4.63 -26.18
C VAL A 615 -19.20 -3.96 -27.04
N ASP A 616 -20.47 -4.00 -26.60
CA ASP A 616 -21.51 -3.13 -27.13
C ASP A 616 -21.32 -1.72 -26.55
N VAL A 617 -20.74 -0.84 -27.37
CA VAL A 617 -20.36 0.53 -26.99
C VAL A 617 -21.50 1.32 -26.37
N ASP A 618 -22.72 1.18 -26.89
CA ASP A 618 -23.87 1.97 -26.43
C ASP A 618 -24.39 1.46 -25.08
N ARG A 619 -24.41 0.13 -24.87
CA ARG A 619 -24.75 -0.46 -23.57
C ARG A 619 -23.75 -0.09 -22.50
N VAL A 620 -22.46 -0.29 -22.79
CA VAL A 620 -21.39 0.02 -21.84
C VAL A 620 -21.39 1.52 -21.51
N ARG A 621 -21.54 2.40 -22.52
CA ARG A 621 -21.70 3.84 -22.29
C ARG A 621 -22.87 4.11 -21.35
N ALA A 622 -24.07 3.63 -21.66
CA ALA A 622 -25.27 3.89 -20.86
C ALA A 622 -25.14 3.41 -19.40
N GLY A 623 -24.50 2.24 -19.18
CA GLY A 623 -24.21 1.72 -17.85
C GLY A 623 -23.28 2.64 -17.05
N ASN A 624 -22.14 3.04 -17.64
CA ASN A 624 -21.18 3.92 -16.97
C ASN A 624 -21.77 5.32 -16.70
N GLU A 625 -22.57 5.86 -17.63
CA GLU A 625 -23.30 7.12 -17.42
C GLU A 625 -24.34 7.00 -16.29
N ALA A 626 -25.00 5.85 -16.16
CA ALA A 626 -25.94 5.61 -15.08
C ALA A 626 -25.27 5.56 -13.71
N VAL A 627 -24.08 4.98 -13.64
CA VAL A 627 -23.26 4.94 -12.42
C VAL A 627 -22.84 6.35 -12.00
N LEU A 628 -22.34 7.18 -12.91
CA LEU A 628 -22.00 8.58 -12.58
C LEU A 628 -23.23 9.36 -12.13
N ARG A 629 -24.34 9.25 -12.84
CA ARG A 629 -25.58 9.93 -12.48
C ARG A 629 -26.02 9.59 -11.06
N ALA A 630 -25.97 8.31 -10.68
CA ALA A 630 -26.28 7.87 -9.33
C ALA A 630 -25.33 8.48 -8.29
N ARG A 631 -24.02 8.46 -8.55
CA ARG A 631 -22.99 9.01 -7.63
C ARG A 631 -23.07 10.54 -7.51
N PHE A 632 -23.31 11.25 -8.61
CA PHE A 632 -23.46 12.70 -8.61
C PHE A 632 -24.78 13.15 -7.99
N ALA A 633 -25.86 12.39 -8.15
CA ALA A 633 -27.10 12.64 -7.42
C ALA A 633 -26.91 12.50 -5.90
N ASP A 634 -26.17 11.47 -5.45
CA ASP A 634 -25.82 11.28 -4.04
C ASP A 634 -24.99 12.46 -3.51
N ALA A 635 -23.94 12.85 -4.25
CA ALA A 635 -23.10 13.98 -3.89
C ALA A 635 -23.88 15.31 -3.88
N ALA A 636 -24.77 15.53 -4.84
CA ALA A 636 -25.62 16.72 -4.91
C ALA A 636 -26.60 16.80 -3.75
N PHE A 637 -27.18 15.67 -3.33
CA PHE A 637 -28.06 15.60 -2.17
C PHE A 637 -27.33 16.05 -0.90
N PHE A 638 -26.15 15.49 -0.62
CA PHE A 638 -25.36 15.88 0.55
C PHE A 638 -24.89 17.34 0.47
N TYR A 639 -24.39 17.76 -0.69
CA TYR A 639 -23.93 19.13 -0.90
C TYR A 639 -25.04 20.16 -0.68
N ALA A 640 -26.25 19.91 -1.18
CA ALA A 640 -27.40 20.78 -0.97
C ALA A 640 -27.85 20.82 0.49
N ALA A 641 -27.79 19.69 1.20
CA ALA A 641 -28.10 19.63 2.63
C ALA A 641 -27.08 20.40 3.47
N ASP A 642 -25.79 20.24 3.16
CA ASP A 642 -24.69 20.89 3.89
C ASP A 642 -24.66 22.40 3.66
N ARG A 643 -24.96 22.88 2.44
CA ARG A 643 -25.03 24.33 2.14
C ARG A 643 -26.10 25.10 2.89
N ARG A 644 -27.09 24.42 3.48
CA ARG A 644 -28.10 25.05 4.34
C ARG A 644 -27.57 25.36 5.74
N ALA A 645 -26.46 24.74 6.15
CA ALA A 645 -25.80 24.98 7.42
C ALA A 645 -24.63 25.96 7.22
N ASP A 646 -24.49 26.93 8.12
CA ASP A 646 -23.31 27.79 8.13
C ASP A 646 -22.08 27.04 8.70
N PRO A 647 -20.84 27.53 8.46
CA PRO A 647 -19.64 26.88 8.97
C PRO A 647 -19.63 26.66 10.49
N ALA A 648 -20.28 27.55 11.27
CA ALA A 648 -20.39 27.41 12.72
C ALA A 648 -21.30 26.24 13.12
N THR A 649 -22.40 26.03 12.41
CA THR A 649 -23.32 24.90 12.61
C THR A 649 -22.63 23.57 12.28
N LEU A 650 -21.92 23.51 11.16
CA LEU A 650 -21.11 22.33 10.81
C LEU A 650 -20.01 22.08 11.84
N ARG A 651 -19.32 23.12 12.30
CA ARG A 651 -18.34 23.06 13.39
C ARG A 651 -18.92 22.52 14.70
N ALA A 652 -20.18 22.85 15.03
CA ALA A 652 -20.85 22.34 16.22
C ALA A 652 -21.16 20.84 16.13
N ARG A 653 -21.36 20.29 14.92
CA ARG A 653 -21.57 18.84 14.72
C ARG A 653 -20.33 18.02 15.08
N LEU A 654 -19.14 18.61 15.07
CA LEU A 654 -17.90 17.93 15.47
C LEU A 654 -17.93 17.44 16.93
N ALA A 655 -18.79 18.00 17.79
CA ALA A 655 -18.96 17.53 19.16
C ALA A 655 -19.54 16.10 19.24
N ARG A 656 -20.24 15.66 18.18
CA ARG A 656 -20.77 14.29 18.05
C ARG A 656 -19.74 13.31 17.51
N LEU A 657 -18.67 13.79 16.89
CA LEU A 657 -17.62 12.97 16.30
C LEU A 657 -16.53 12.76 17.35
N THR A 658 -16.35 11.53 17.83
CA THR A 658 -15.30 11.27 18.81
C THR A 658 -13.94 11.16 18.12
N PHE A 659 -12.95 11.92 18.60
CA PHE A 659 -11.56 11.76 18.16
C PHE A 659 -10.95 10.50 18.82
N THR A 660 -10.84 10.49 20.15
CA THR A 660 -10.53 9.30 20.96
C THR A 660 -11.11 9.48 22.37
N ASP A 661 -11.39 8.39 23.11
CA ASP A 661 -11.99 8.47 24.46
C ASP A 661 -11.22 9.35 25.42
N ARG A 662 -9.88 9.37 25.31
CA ARG A 662 -9.00 10.13 26.20
C ARG A 662 -8.72 11.55 25.73
N LEU A 663 -8.88 11.84 24.43
CA LEU A 663 -8.56 13.16 23.84
C LEU A 663 -9.81 13.97 23.46
N GLY A 664 -11.00 13.42 23.69
CA GLY A 664 -12.28 14.08 23.48
C GLY A 664 -12.83 13.94 22.06
N SER A 665 -13.70 14.88 21.71
CA SER A 665 -14.34 15.00 20.41
C SER A 665 -13.45 15.65 19.36
N MET A 666 -13.86 15.58 18.09
CA MET A 666 -13.26 16.36 17.01
C MET A 666 -13.45 17.86 17.22
N ALA A 667 -14.45 18.28 17.99
CA ALA A 667 -14.58 19.67 18.43
C ALA A 667 -13.46 20.06 19.39
N ASP A 668 -13.18 19.23 20.41
CA ASP A 668 -12.09 19.49 21.37
C ASP A 668 -10.74 19.56 20.64
N ARG A 669 -10.53 18.67 19.67
CA ARG A 669 -9.35 18.70 18.81
C ARG A 669 -9.25 19.99 18.01
N ALA A 670 -10.31 20.40 17.32
CA ALA A 670 -10.32 21.65 16.55
C ALA A 670 -10.01 22.88 17.43
N ASP A 671 -10.51 22.93 18.67
CA ASP A 671 -10.20 24.01 19.61
C ASP A 671 -8.74 24.02 20.04
N ARG A 672 -8.14 22.84 20.29
CA ARG A 672 -6.70 22.73 20.57
C ARG A 672 -5.85 23.18 19.39
N ILE A 673 -6.22 22.81 18.16
CA ILE A 673 -5.52 23.25 16.95
C ILE A 673 -5.57 24.77 16.81
N ALA A 674 -6.75 25.36 17.02
CA ALA A 674 -6.93 26.81 16.97
C ALA A 674 -6.06 27.54 18.02
N ALA A 675 -6.06 27.04 19.26
CA ALA A 675 -5.26 27.59 20.35
C ALA A 675 -3.75 27.42 20.11
N LEU A 676 -3.33 26.25 19.63
CA LEU A 676 -1.95 25.96 19.32
C LEU A 676 -1.44 26.83 18.16
N ALA A 677 -2.20 26.97 17.08
CA ALA A 677 -1.81 27.83 15.97
C ALA A 677 -1.62 29.30 16.41
N ALA A 678 -2.46 29.79 17.34
CA ALA A 678 -2.27 31.11 17.94
C ALA A 678 -1.00 31.20 18.81
N ALA A 679 -0.70 30.16 19.60
CA ALA A 679 0.53 30.10 20.40
C ALA A 679 1.79 30.05 19.52
N LEU A 680 1.76 29.30 18.42
CA LEU A 680 2.86 29.21 17.46
C LEU A 680 3.04 30.50 16.65
N ALA A 681 1.99 31.28 16.46
CA ALA A 681 2.06 32.58 15.78
C ALA A 681 2.66 33.68 16.66
N ALA A 682 2.53 33.60 18.00
CA ALA A 682 2.94 34.64 18.93
C ALA A 682 4.43 35.06 18.84
N PRO A 683 5.41 34.14 18.67
CA PRO A 683 6.82 34.52 18.50
C PRO A 683 7.19 34.94 17.07
N LEU A 684 6.23 34.96 16.13
CA LEU A 684 6.46 35.24 14.72
C LEU A 684 5.96 36.65 14.33
N GLU A 685 6.65 37.28 13.38
CA GLU A 685 6.21 38.55 12.80
C GLU A 685 5.22 38.31 11.64
N LEU A 686 3.92 38.23 11.97
CA LEU A 686 2.87 38.07 10.96
C LEU A 686 2.49 39.42 10.35
N SER A 687 2.19 39.42 9.05
CA SER A 687 1.56 40.59 8.42
C SER A 687 0.15 40.84 9.00
N PRO A 688 -0.40 42.07 8.91
CA PRO A 688 -1.77 42.34 9.34
C PRO A 688 -2.81 41.48 8.61
N ALA A 689 -2.56 41.15 7.33
CA ALA A 689 -3.42 40.28 6.54
C ALA A 689 -3.37 38.84 7.05
N ASP A 690 -2.17 38.28 7.28
CA ASP A 690 -2.01 36.92 7.82
C ASP A 690 -2.60 36.79 9.22
N THR A 691 -2.41 37.81 10.07
CA THR A 691 -3.00 37.87 11.40
C THR A 691 -4.53 37.84 11.33
N ALA A 692 -5.12 38.62 10.42
CA ALA A 692 -6.57 38.65 10.24
C ALA A 692 -7.12 37.32 9.69
N ALA A 693 -6.40 36.72 8.72
CA ALA A 693 -6.76 35.45 8.13
C ALA A 693 -6.69 34.31 9.16
N LEU A 694 -5.60 34.19 9.92
CA LEU A 694 -5.42 33.19 10.97
C LEU A 694 -6.50 33.31 12.05
N ARG A 695 -6.77 34.54 12.54
CA ARG A 695 -7.77 34.79 13.58
C ARG A 695 -9.19 34.39 13.14
N ARG A 696 -9.51 34.52 11.86
CA ARG A 696 -10.80 34.12 11.29
C ARG A 696 -10.87 32.64 10.94
N ALA A 697 -9.78 32.05 10.46
CA ALA A 697 -9.74 30.64 10.06
C ALA A 697 -9.67 29.69 11.26
N ALA A 698 -8.89 30.03 12.30
CA ALA A 698 -8.64 29.13 13.44
C ALA A 698 -9.93 28.61 14.12
N PRO A 699 -10.96 29.44 14.42
CA PRO A 699 -12.21 28.94 15.02
C PRO A 699 -13.02 28.00 14.11
N LEU A 700 -12.76 28.02 12.80
CA LEU A 700 -13.43 27.21 11.80
C LEU A 700 -12.60 25.98 11.39
N VAL A 701 -11.44 25.73 11.99
CA VAL A 701 -10.59 24.61 11.57
C VAL A 701 -11.35 23.27 11.61
N LYS A 702 -11.23 22.48 10.53
CA LYS A 702 -11.88 21.17 10.34
C LYS A 702 -13.42 21.16 10.40
N PHE A 703 -14.09 22.32 10.28
CA PHE A 703 -15.55 22.39 10.34
C PHE A 703 -16.26 21.51 9.30
N ASP A 704 -15.63 21.32 8.15
CA ASP A 704 -16.12 20.54 7.02
C ASP A 704 -16.23 19.04 7.35
N LEU A 705 -15.50 18.53 8.34
CA LEU A 705 -15.70 17.16 8.83
C LEU A 705 -17.09 16.93 9.44
N GLY A 706 -17.82 18.01 9.78
CA GLY A 706 -19.22 17.94 10.21
C GLY A 706 -20.24 17.93 9.07
N ALA A 707 -19.77 18.03 7.81
CA ALA A 707 -20.59 17.97 6.61
C ALA A 707 -20.87 16.50 6.23
N GLN A 708 -22.08 16.23 5.75
CA GLN A 708 -22.46 14.90 5.28
C GLN A 708 -21.62 14.47 4.08
N LEU A 709 -21.37 15.38 3.14
CA LEU A 709 -20.57 15.07 1.94
C LEU A 709 -19.13 14.64 2.29
N VAL A 710 -18.50 15.30 3.27
CA VAL A 710 -17.14 14.95 3.72
C VAL A 710 -17.15 13.67 4.57
N THR A 711 -18.23 13.41 5.30
CA THR A 711 -18.39 12.13 6.01
C THR A 711 -18.41 10.96 5.02
N GLU A 712 -19.12 11.11 3.90
CA GLU A 712 -19.18 10.11 2.83
C GLU A 712 -17.89 10.05 2.01
N MET A 713 -17.23 11.20 1.80
CA MET A 713 -16.03 11.33 0.97
C MET A 713 -14.93 12.09 1.71
N THR A 714 -14.31 11.44 2.70
CA THR A 714 -13.29 12.05 3.57
C THR A 714 -12.08 12.64 2.85
N SER A 715 -11.76 12.17 1.63
CA SER A 715 -10.71 12.76 0.80
C SER A 715 -11.00 14.18 0.31
N LEU A 716 -12.24 14.65 0.43
CA LEU A 716 -12.64 16.02 0.11
C LEU A 716 -12.42 17.01 1.27
N ALA A 717 -11.92 16.55 2.41
CA ALA A 717 -11.57 17.44 3.52
C ALA A 717 -10.57 18.53 3.08
N GLY A 718 -10.77 19.74 3.58
CA GLY A 718 -10.05 20.95 3.18
C GLY A 718 -10.56 21.57 1.88
N GLU A 719 -10.83 20.78 0.83
CA GLU A 719 -11.45 21.27 -0.41
C GLU A 719 -12.85 21.81 -0.11
N MET A 720 -13.67 21.02 0.59
CA MET A 720 -15.00 21.45 1.02
C MET A 720 -14.95 22.54 2.09
N ALA A 721 -13.93 22.53 2.97
CA ALA A 721 -13.73 23.64 3.90
C ALA A 721 -13.61 24.99 3.16
N ARG A 722 -12.83 25.04 2.09
CA ARG A 722 -12.67 26.24 1.26
C ARG A 722 -13.94 26.60 0.51
N ASP A 723 -14.59 25.62 -0.09
CA ASP A 723 -15.82 25.84 -0.87
C ASP A 723 -16.95 26.38 0.03
N TYR A 724 -17.26 25.67 1.12
CA TYR A 724 -18.30 26.09 2.07
C TYR A 724 -17.96 27.42 2.76
N ALA A 725 -16.69 27.69 3.09
CA ALA A 725 -16.30 28.98 3.66
C ALA A 725 -16.53 30.13 2.66
N ARG A 726 -16.20 29.94 1.38
CA ARG A 726 -16.48 30.92 0.32
C ARG A 726 -17.97 31.11 0.13
N HIS A 727 -18.75 30.02 0.13
CA HIS A 727 -20.21 30.09 0.03
C HIS A 727 -20.84 30.87 1.19
N ALA A 728 -20.29 30.71 2.39
CA ALA A 728 -20.68 31.46 3.59
C ALA A 728 -20.14 32.90 3.64
N GLY A 729 -19.50 33.40 2.58
CA GLY A 729 -19.01 34.78 2.48
C GLY A 729 -17.70 35.05 3.22
N GLN A 730 -16.92 34.01 3.57
CA GLN A 730 -15.60 34.22 4.17
C GLN A 730 -14.60 34.79 3.15
N PRO A 731 -13.66 35.63 3.59
CA PRO A 731 -12.56 36.11 2.76
C PRO A 731 -11.74 34.98 2.11
N ARG A 732 -11.18 35.24 0.92
CA ARG A 732 -10.44 34.24 0.12
C ARG A 732 -9.22 33.67 0.85
N ASP A 733 -8.51 34.50 1.59
CA ASP A 733 -7.36 34.14 2.43
C ASP A 733 -7.77 33.18 3.57
N VAL A 734 -8.89 33.43 4.24
CA VAL A 734 -9.46 32.54 5.26
C VAL A 734 -9.82 31.17 4.66
N ALA A 735 -10.54 31.17 3.54
CA ALA A 735 -10.91 29.93 2.86
C ALA A 735 -9.68 29.15 2.36
N THR A 736 -8.62 29.85 1.94
CA THR A 736 -7.35 29.23 1.54
C THR A 736 -6.64 28.61 2.73
N ALA A 737 -6.53 29.32 3.85
CA ALA A 737 -5.92 28.80 5.07
C ALA A 737 -6.63 27.53 5.58
N LEU A 738 -7.97 27.49 5.49
CA LEU A 738 -8.78 26.31 5.86
C LEU A 738 -8.51 25.09 4.96
N TYR A 739 -8.33 25.30 3.66
CA TYR A 739 -7.92 24.23 2.73
C TYR A 739 -6.51 23.72 3.04
N GLU A 740 -5.59 24.64 3.33
CA GLU A 740 -4.18 24.33 3.53
C GLU A 740 -3.89 23.56 4.84
N VAL A 741 -4.83 23.51 5.79
CA VAL A 741 -4.67 22.71 7.04
C VAL A 741 -4.37 21.24 6.72
N GLU A 742 -5.06 20.69 5.71
CA GLU A 742 -4.89 19.30 5.30
C GLU A 742 -3.59 19.05 4.52
N LEU A 743 -2.93 20.11 4.00
CA LEU A 743 -1.69 19.99 3.24
C LEU A 743 -0.46 19.86 4.16
N PRO A 744 0.53 19.02 3.80
CA PRO A 744 0.49 18.00 2.74
C PRO A 744 -0.31 16.75 3.17
N ARG A 745 -1.14 16.21 2.28
CA ARG A 745 -2.02 15.05 2.58
C ARG A 745 -1.28 13.72 2.61
N HIS A 746 -0.22 13.61 1.81
CA HIS A 746 0.69 12.46 1.78
C HIS A 746 2.13 12.94 1.54
N ALA A 747 3.11 12.04 1.68
CA ALA A 747 4.50 12.36 1.33
C ALA A 747 4.58 12.79 -0.15
N GLY A 748 5.31 13.88 -0.42
CA GLY A 748 5.44 14.47 -1.76
C GLY A 748 4.28 15.35 -2.22
N ASP A 749 3.20 15.51 -1.44
CA ASP A 749 2.15 16.50 -1.72
C ASP A 749 2.65 17.93 -1.49
N ALA A 750 2.01 18.91 -2.12
CA ALA A 750 2.36 20.32 -1.97
C ALA A 750 2.17 20.78 -0.51
N PRO A 751 3.14 21.49 0.09
CA PRO A 751 2.95 22.10 1.39
C PRO A 751 1.98 23.30 1.31
N PRO A 752 1.43 23.77 2.45
CA PRO A 752 0.72 25.03 2.54
C PRO A 752 1.51 26.17 1.87
N ARG A 753 0.85 27.10 1.16
CA ARG A 753 1.53 28.26 0.56
C ARG A 753 1.42 29.50 1.41
N THR A 754 0.40 29.63 2.25
CA THR A 754 0.21 30.78 3.13
C THR A 754 0.73 30.49 4.53
N LEU A 755 1.24 31.51 5.22
CA LEU A 755 1.70 31.37 6.61
C LEU A 755 0.56 30.98 7.57
N PRO A 756 -0.67 31.55 7.47
CA PRO A 756 -1.81 31.09 8.26
C PRO A 756 -2.16 29.61 8.06
N GLY A 757 -2.15 29.14 6.80
CA GLY A 757 -2.37 27.74 6.46
C GLY A 757 -1.27 26.83 7.02
N ALA A 758 -0.01 27.26 6.91
CA ALA A 758 1.15 26.53 7.46
C ALA A 758 1.08 26.41 9.00
N LEU A 759 0.69 27.47 9.70
CA LEU A 759 0.54 27.46 11.16
C LEU A 759 -0.57 26.51 11.62
N LEU A 760 -1.74 26.53 10.95
CA LEU A 760 -2.84 25.61 11.25
C LEU A 760 -2.48 24.16 10.92
N SER A 761 -1.82 23.93 9.78
CA SER A 761 -1.35 22.61 9.35
C SER A 761 -0.31 22.01 10.30
N LEU A 762 0.63 22.85 10.78
CA LEU A 762 1.64 22.45 11.76
C LEU A 762 0.98 22.18 13.12
N ALA A 763 0.06 23.03 13.57
CA ALA A 763 -0.69 22.85 14.81
C ALA A 763 -1.52 21.54 14.78
N ASP A 764 -2.19 21.22 13.68
CA ASP A 764 -2.95 19.96 13.54
C ASP A 764 -2.07 18.73 13.73
N ARG A 765 -0.88 18.74 13.13
CA ARG A 765 0.06 17.61 13.20
C ARG A 765 0.69 17.50 14.58
N LEU A 766 1.05 18.61 15.20
CA LEU A 766 1.61 18.62 16.55
C LEU A 766 0.58 18.24 17.63
N ASP A 767 -0.69 18.66 17.50
CA ASP A 767 -1.77 18.19 18.37
C ASP A 767 -1.91 16.66 18.32
N LEU A 768 -1.93 16.11 17.10
CA LEU A 768 -2.02 14.68 16.88
C LEU A 768 -0.81 13.95 17.48
N LEU A 769 0.41 14.43 17.22
CA LEU A 769 1.65 13.84 17.76
C LEU A 769 1.66 13.87 19.29
N ALA A 770 1.30 14.99 19.93
CA ALA A 770 1.28 15.14 21.37
C ALA A 770 0.23 14.22 22.03
N GLY A 771 -1.00 14.26 21.54
CA GLY A 771 -2.09 13.48 22.10
C GLY A 771 -1.91 11.98 21.92
N LEU A 772 -1.65 11.53 20.68
CA LEU A 772 -1.59 10.10 20.37
C LEU A 772 -0.33 9.43 20.93
N SER A 773 0.82 10.10 20.97
CA SER A 773 2.00 9.51 21.61
C SER A 773 1.78 9.24 23.11
N ALA A 774 0.99 10.08 23.81
CA ALA A 774 0.67 9.90 25.22
C ALA A 774 -0.42 8.84 25.48
N THR A 775 -1.30 8.57 24.52
CA THR A 775 -2.42 7.64 24.69
C THR A 775 -2.21 6.28 24.04
N VAL A 776 -1.71 6.25 22.80
CA VAL A 776 -1.52 5.02 22.00
C VAL A 776 -0.04 4.67 21.73
N GLY A 777 0.88 5.62 21.91
CA GLY A 777 2.31 5.44 21.68
C GLY A 777 2.73 5.69 20.22
N LEU A 778 4.05 5.62 19.97
CA LEU A 778 4.64 5.79 18.64
C LEU A 778 4.59 4.48 17.83
N PRO A 779 4.40 4.55 16.50
CA PRO A 779 4.30 3.36 15.66
C PRO A 779 5.64 2.61 15.54
N THR A 780 5.58 1.27 15.66
CA THR A 780 6.71 0.35 15.45
C THR A 780 6.56 -0.40 14.12
N GLY A 781 7.62 -0.52 13.32
CA GLY A 781 7.58 -1.24 12.03
C GLY A 781 6.93 -0.43 10.90
N SER A 782 6.30 -1.09 9.92
CA SER A 782 5.70 -0.47 8.74
C SER A 782 4.25 0.01 8.92
N SER A 783 3.52 -0.55 9.89
CA SER A 783 2.12 -0.16 10.19
C SER A 783 2.03 1.26 10.78
N ASP A 784 1.00 2.03 10.39
CA ASP A 784 0.72 3.38 10.90
C ASP A 784 -0.80 3.61 11.02
N PRO A 785 -1.50 2.87 11.92
CA PRO A 785 -2.96 2.82 11.95
C PRO A 785 -3.62 4.16 12.33
N PHE A 786 -2.90 5.02 13.05
CA PHE A 786 -3.39 6.33 13.48
C PHE A 786 -2.70 7.51 12.75
N ALA A 787 -2.01 7.24 11.63
CA ALA A 787 -1.33 8.25 10.82
C ALA A 787 -0.29 9.11 11.58
N VAL A 788 0.31 8.58 12.65
CA VAL A 788 1.31 9.27 13.49
C VAL A 788 2.60 9.50 12.69
N ARG A 789 3.04 8.50 11.91
CA ARG A 789 4.21 8.65 11.03
C ARG A 789 3.92 9.66 9.93
N ARG A 790 2.73 9.63 9.34
CA ARG A 790 2.30 10.60 8.33
C ARG A 790 2.27 12.03 8.88
N ALA A 791 1.75 12.23 10.09
CA ALA A 791 1.73 13.54 10.74
C ALA A 791 3.14 14.07 11.00
N ALA A 792 4.07 13.22 11.46
CA ALA A 792 5.47 13.57 11.63
C ALA A 792 6.11 14.06 10.33
N LEU A 793 5.99 13.28 9.24
CA LEU A 793 6.53 13.66 7.93
C LEU A 793 5.91 14.97 7.40
N GLY A 794 4.60 15.13 7.59
CA GLY A 794 3.91 16.37 7.23
C GLY A 794 4.39 17.58 8.04
N ALA A 795 4.66 17.42 9.34
CA ALA A 795 5.11 18.52 10.19
C ALA A 795 6.51 18.99 9.76
N LEU A 796 7.39 18.05 9.42
CA LEU A 796 8.70 18.34 8.85
C LEU A 796 8.56 19.09 7.52
N ALA A 797 7.73 18.60 6.60
CA ALA A 797 7.53 19.25 5.30
C ALA A 797 6.99 20.67 5.42
N VAL A 798 6.02 20.91 6.31
CA VAL A 798 5.43 22.24 6.53
C VAL A 798 6.44 23.21 7.13
N HIS A 799 7.22 22.76 8.13
CA HIS A 799 8.28 23.57 8.76
C HIS A 799 9.36 23.97 7.75
N ARG A 800 9.84 23.00 6.95
CA ARG A 800 10.86 23.22 5.91
C ARG A 800 10.39 24.15 4.79
N ALA A 801 9.10 24.11 4.43
CA ALA A 801 8.55 24.89 3.33
C ALA A 801 8.45 26.40 3.60
N HIS A 802 8.47 26.83 4.86
CA HIS A 802 8.25 28.24 5.24
C HIS A 802 9.42 28.79 6.07
N PRO A 803 10.24 29.69 5.51
CA PRO A 803 11.36 30.31 6.24
C PRO A 803 10.94 30.99 7.55
N ALA A 804 9.75 31.60 7.58
CA ALA A 804 9.20 32.23 8.78
C ALA A 804 9.01 31.25 9.96
N LEU A 805 8.77 29.96 9.68
CA LEU A 805 8.65 28.94 10.73
C LEU A 805 10.02 28.53 11.30
N GLY A 806 11.14 28.91 10.69
CA GLY A 806 12.48 28.61 11.19
C GLY A 806 12.80 29.18 12.57
N ALA A 807 12.08 30.21 13.01
CA ALA A 807 12.17 30.73 14.37
C ALA A 807 11.59 29.75 15.41
N LEU A 808 10.69 28.84 14.99
CA LEU A 808 10.06 27.85 15.86
C LEU A 808 10.94 26.60 16.00
N SER A 809 11.19 26.23 17.25
CA SER A 809 11.66 24.90 17.64
C SER A 809 10.47 23.93 17.62
N LEU A 810 10.63 22.76 16.98
CA LEU A 810 9.59 21.72 16.98
C LEU A 810 9.36 21.13 18.38
N THR A 811 10.40 21.02 19.20
CA THR A 811 10.29 20.60 20.60
C THR A 811 9.53 21.64 21.41
N GLY A 812 9.84 22.94 21.24
CA GLY A 812 9.08 24.01 21.88
C GLY A 812 7.62 24.05 21.44
N ALA A 813 7.36 23.83 20.14
CA ALA A 813 6.01 23.74 19.60
C ALA A 813 5.25 22.52 20.14
N LEU A 814 5.94 21.38 20.32
CA LEU A 814 5.39 20.19 20.97
C LEU A 814 5.08 20.42 22.45
N ASP A 815 5.90 21.22 23.14
CA ASP A 815 5.66 21.61 24.53
C ASP A 815 4.38 22.46 24.66
N GLU A 816 4.13 23.38 23.75
CA GLU A 816 2.85 24.12 23.70
C GLU A 816 1.67 23.18 23.39
N ALA A 817 1.83 22.25 22.44
CA ALA A 817 0.80 21.27 22.12
C ALA A 817 0.45 20.38 23.33
N ALA A 818 1.46 19.96 24.09
CA ALA A 818 1.32 19.14 25.29
C ALA A 818 0.52 19.84 26.41
N LYS A 819 0.68 21.16 26.58
CA LYS A 819 -0.09 21.94 27.57
C LYS A 819 -1.58 21.98 27.28
N LEU A 820 -1.96 21.86 26.01
CA LEU A 820 -3.34 21.92 25.55
C LEU A 820 -4.04 20.55 25.58
N GLN A 821 -3.30 19.45 25.74
CA GLN A 821 -3.89 18.11 25.79
C GLN A 821 -4.74 17.91 27.06
N PRO A 822 -5.86 17.19 26.98
CA PRO A 822 -6.67 16.83 28.15
C PRO A 822 -6.02 15.72 28.99
N VAL A 823 -4.90 15.15 28.53
CA VAL A 823 -4.11 14.14 29.22
C VAL A 823 -2.70 14.68 29.48
N GLU A 824 -2.05 14.17 30.52
CA GLU A 824 -0.65 14.46 30.75
C GLU A 824 0.21 13.88 29.62
N VAL A 825 1.11 14.70 29.08
CA VAL A 825 2.14 14.30 28.10
C VAL A 825 3.51 14.39 28.79
N PRO A 826 4.02 13.30 29.39
CA PRO A 826 5.23 13.33 30.19
C PRO A 826 6.47 13.77 29.40
N GLY A 827 7.45 14.35 30.10
CA GLY A 827 8.74 14.75 29.51
C GLY A 827 9.44 13.64 28.70
N PRO A 828 9.48 12.38 29.16
CA PRO A 828 9.99 11.25 28.36
C PRO A 828 9.27 11.07 27.02
N VAL A 829 7.93 11.12 26.99
CA VAL A 829 7.14 10.96 25.75
C VAL A 829 7.46 12.07 24.75
N ARG A 830 7.60 13.31 25.22
CA ARG A 830 7.98 14.44 24.34
C ARG A 830 9.36 14.27 23.73
N ARG A 831 10.33 13.74 24.49
CA ARG A 831 11.66 13.40 23.97
C ARG A 831 11.59 12.28 22.93
N ASP A 832 10.80 11.23 23.19
CA ASP A 832 10.62 10.14 22.23
C ASP A 832 10.02 10.64 20.90
N VAL A 833 9.09 11.60 20.95
CA VAL A 833 8.54 12.27 19.75
C VAL A 833 9.59 13.11 19.03
N ALA A 834 10.41 13.88 19.75
CA ALA A 834 11.50 14.65 19.16
C ALA A 834 12.53 13.74 18.46
N ASP A 835 12.94 12.65 19.10
CA ASP A 835 13.82 11.63 18.52
C ASP A 835 13.18 10.92 17.32
N PHE A 836 11.86 10.75 17.35
CA PHE A 836 11.11 10.22 16.22
C PHE A 836 11.12 11.19 15.04
N LEU A 837 10.88 12.49 15.26
CA LEU A 837 10.96 13.53 14.23
C LEU A 837 12.37 13.60 13.62
N ALA A 838 13.43 13.58 14.44
CA ALA A 838 14.81 13.63 13.99
C ALA A 838 15.18 12.44 13.09
N ARG A 839 14.82 11.22 13.48
CA ARG A 839 15.03 10.01 12.65
C ARG A 839 14.27 10.06 11.33
N ARG A 840 13.07 10.68 11.31
CA ARG A 840 12.30 10.85 10.07
C ARG A 840 12.93 11.90 9.16
N LEU A 841 13.48 12.98 9.72
CA LEU A 841 14.23 13.97 8.95
C LEU A 841 15.46 13.34 8.30
N GLU A 842 16.25 12.53 9.04
CA GLU A 842 17.39 11.78 8.48
C GLU A 842 16.97 10.92 7.28
N GLN A 843 15.88 10.18 7.44
CA GLN A 843 15.33 9.32 6.39
C GLN A 843 14.92 10.14 5.15
N VAL A 844 14.15 11.22 5.35
CA VAL A 844 13.67 12.08 4.25
C VAL A 844 14.83 12.69 3.47
N LEU A 845 15.81 13.28 4.16
CA LEU A 845 16.97 13.91 3.50
C LEU A 845 17.82 12.86 2.74
N THR A 846 17.91 11.64 3.26
CA THR A 846 18.62 10.55 2.57
C THR A 846 17.86 10.09 1.32
N GLU A 847 16.53 9.97 1.40
CA GLU A 847 15.65 9.61 0.27
C GLU A 847 15.64 10.70 -0.81
N GLU A 848 15.81 11.97 -0.44
CA GLU A 848 16.01 13.11 -1.35
C GLU A 848 17.39 13.08 -2.06
N GLY A 849 18.28 12.16 -1.68
CA GLY A 849 19.57 11.92 -2.34
C GLY A 849 20.78 12.62 -1.70
N HIS A 850 20.63 13.21 -0.51
CA HIS A 850 21.75 13.82 0.18
C HIS A 850 22.72 12.77 0.78
N PRO A 851 24.05 13.00 0.74
CA PRO A 851 25.02 12.07 1.33
C PRO A 851 24.82 11.87 2.84
N VAL A 852 24.81 10.61 3.29
CA VAL A 852 24.48 10.22 4.67
C VAL A 852 25.36 10.88 5.73
N ASP A 853 26.65 11.05 5.44
CA ASP A 853 27.60 11.72 6.33
C ASP A 853 27.27 13.20 6.55
N ARG A 854 26.83 13.90 5.49
CA ARG A 854 26.42 15.31 5.54
C ARG A 854 25.07 15.47 6.23
N VAL A 855 24.12 14.59 5.95
CA VAL A 855 22.83 14.55 6.64
C VAL A 855 23.06 14.40 8.14
N ARG A 856 23.85 13.41 8.56
CA ARG A 856 24.16 13.19 9.98
C ARG A 856 24.91 14.34 10.62
N ALA A 857 25.76 15.04 9.87
CA ALA A 857 26.45 16.23 10.36
C ALA A 857 25.50 17.37 10.74
N VAL A 858 24.34 17.51 10.09
CA VAL A 858 23.35 18.58 10.38
C VAL A 858 22.22 18.14 11.31
N LEU A 859 22.09 16.85 11.63
CA LEU A 859 21.02 16.32 12.49
C LEU A 859 20.92 16.92 13.91
N PRO A 860 21.98 17.46 14.55
CA PRO A 860 21.81 18.22 15.79
C PRO A 860 20.80 19.38 15.68
N HIS A 861 20.54 19.86 14.46
CA HIS A 861 19.55 20.90 14.16
C HIS A 861 18.17 20.36 13.78
N ALA A 862 17.90 19.06 13.97
CA ALA A 862 16.61 18.46 13.61
C ALA A 862 15.39 19.09 14.33
N ASP A 863 15.62 19.78 15.44
CA ASP A 863 14.61 20.58 16.14
C ASP A 863 14.15 21.81 15.34
N ARG A 864 14.96 22.27 14.39
CA ARG A 864 14.63 23.31 13.41
C ARG A 864 14.97 22.81 12.00
N PRO A 865 14.11 21.97 11.37
CA PRO A 865 14.39 21.36 10.07
C PRO A 865 14.86 22.33 8.98
N SER A 866 14.29 23.54 8.91
CA SER A 866 14.74 24.57 7.95
C SER A 866 16.21 24.99 8.14
N ARG A 867 16.72 24.99 9.37
CA ARG A 867 18.14 25.25 9.67
C ARG A 867 19.02 24.08 9.23
N ALA A 868 18.56 22.85 9.40
CA ALA A 868 19.26 21.67 8.90
C ALA A 868 19.36 21.69 7.36
N ASP A 869 18.28 22.06 6.65
CA ASP A 869 18.29 22.23 5.19
C ASP A 869 19.30 23.30 4.75
N HIS A 870 19.31 24.45 5.43
CA HIS A 870 20.22 25.54 5.11
C HIS A 870 21.69 25.13 5.26
N LEU A 871 22.05 24.52 6.40
CA LEU A 871 23.40 24.02 6.65
C LEU A 871 23.80 22.90 5.67
N LEU A 872 22.85 22.04 5.28
CA LEU A 872 23.09 20.98 4.31
C LEU A 872 23.37 21.54 2.91
N SER A 873 22.65 22.60 2.51
CA SER A 873 22.87 23.32 1.27
C SER A 873 24.24 24.01 1.24
N GLU A 874 24.62 24.67 2.34
CA GLU A 874 25.95 25.26 2.50
C GLU A 874 27.05 24.19 2.45
N LEU A 875 26.90 23.09 3.19
CA LEU A 875 27.83 21.95 3.14
C LEU A 875 28.00 21.41 1.73
N ALA A 876 26.92 21.29 0.95
CA ALA A 876 26.99 20.76 -0.40
C ALA A 876 27.96 21.54 -1.31
N THR A 877 28.18 22.82 -1.02
CA THR A 877 29.13 23.68 -1.74
C THR A 877 30.48 23.78 -1.04
N LEU A 878 30.51 23.94 0.29
CA LEU A 878 31.74 24.17 1.06
C LEU A 878 32.65 22.95 1.16
N VAL A 879 32.14 21.71 1.02
CA VAL A 879 33.00 20.52 1.01
C VAL A 879 34.01 20.48 -0.15
N GLU A 880 33.82 21.31 -1.18
CA GLU A 880 34.77 21.48 -2.29
C GLU A 880 35.77 22.63 -2.04
N ASP A 881 35.54 23.47 -1.03
CA ASP A 881 36.40 24.59 -0.68
C ASP A 881 37.59 24.13 0.19
N GLU A 882 38.80 24.43 -0.27
CA GLU A 882 40.05 24.05 0.41
C GLU A 882 40.20 24.71 1.79
N SER A 883 39.64 25.91 1.99
CA SER A 883 39.66 26.58 3.29
C SER A 883 38.77 25.86 4.29
N PHE A 884 37.56 25.44 3.87
CA PHE A 884 36.67 24.64 4.70
C PHE A 884 37.28 23.28 5.05
N ARG A 885 37.87 22.59 4.07
CA ARG A 885 38.59 21.33 4.29
C ARG A 885 39.71 21.48 5.32
N GLY A 886 40.49 22.56 5.21
CA GLY A 886 41.55 22.88 6.18
C GLY A 886 41.00 23.06 7.60
N VAL A 887 39.93 23.84 7.76
CA VAL A 887 39.26 24.06 9.05
C VAL A 887 38.71 22.74 9.63
N ALA A 888 38.00 21.97 8.80
CA ALA A 888 37.43 20.70 9.21
C ALA A 888 38.51 19.69 9.62
N ALA A 889 39.61 19.61 8.87
CA ALA A 889 40.75 18.76 9.19
C ALA A 889 41.40 19.16 10.53
N ALA A 890 41.56 20.48 10.78
CA ALA A 890 42.09 20.99 12.04
C ALA A 890 41.20 20.61 13.24
N ILE A 891 39.88 20.79 13.12
CA ILE A 891 38.89 20.41 14.15
C ILE A 891 38.90 18.88 14.37
N GLN A 892 38.88 18.08 13.30
CA GLN A 892 38.91 16.61 13.40
C GLN A 892 40.23 16.08 13.97
N ARG A 893 41.36 16.75 13.71
CA ARG A 893 42.67 16.41 14.29
C ARG A 893 42.70 16.70 15.79
N ALA A 894 42.21 17.87 16.21
CA ALA A 894 42.04 18.17 17.64
C ALA A 894 41.13 17.15 18.33
N ARG A 895 39.98 16.81 17.71
CA ARG A 895 39.03 15.81 18.22
C ARG A 895 39.64 14.43 18.46
N ARG A 896 40.50 13.96 17.54
CA ARG A 896 41.13 12.63 17.66
C ARG A 896 42.12 12.52 18.82
N ILE A 897 42.70 13.64 19.24
CA ILE A 897 43.77 13.68 20.25
C ILE A 897 43.21 14.04 21.64
N VAL A 898 42.20 14.89 21.71
CA VAL A 898 41.60 15.33 22.97
C VAL A 898 40.71 14.22 23.56
N PRO A 899 41.00 13.72 24.78
CA PRO A 899 40.14 12.74 25.44
C PRO A 899 38.71 13.26 25.66
N GLU A 900 37.74 12.35 25.61
CA GLU A 900 36.35 12.66 25.91
C GLU A 900 36.21 13.24 27.33
N GLY A 901 35.38 14.26 27.50
CA GLY A 901 35.19 14.97 28.78
C GLY A 901 36.27 16.01 29.12
N THR A 902 37.30 16.20 28.30
CA THR A 902 38.29 17.29 28.50
C THR A 902 37.61 18.66 28.33
N ALA A 903 37.71 19.52 29.34
CA ALA A 903 37.17 20.87 29.32
C ALA A 903 38.01 21.81 28.42
N ALA A 904 37.34 22.69 27.66
CA ALA A 904 37.96 23.78 26.92
C ALA A 904 38.40 24.93 27.87
N ALA A 905 39.30 24.62 28.79
CA ALA A 905 39.85 25.54 29.76
C ALA A 905 41.31 25.21 30.06
N TYR A 906 42.17 26.23 30.11
CA TYR A 906 43.60 26.13 30.40
C TYR A 906 44.13 27.47 30.91
N ASP A 907 45.25 27.45 31.62
CA ASP A 907 46.00 28.66 31.98
C ASP A 907 47.03 28.97 30.89
N PRO A 908 46.89 30.10 30.15
CA PRO A 908 47.84 30.48 29.10
C PRO A 908 49.28 30.64 29.60
N ALA A 909 49.48 30.99 30.88
CA ALA A 909 50.82 31.16 31.47
C ALA A 909 51.61 29.84 31.57
N THR A 910 50.93 28.70 31.41
CA THR A 910 51.55 27.37 31.42
C THR A 910 52.16 26.99 30.07
N LEU A 911 51.79 27.67 28.99
CA LEU A 911 52.29 27.43 27.63
C LEU A 911 53.72 27.96 27.48
N LYS A 912 54.65 27.13 26.96
CA LYS A 912 56.10 27.38 26.91
C LYS A 912 56.66 27.51 25.50
N GLU A 913 56.18 26.71 24.55
CA GLU A 913 56.69 26.69 23.18
C GLU A 913 56.07 27.82 22.33
N PRO A 914 56.82 28.41 21.37
CA PRO A 914 56.28 29.46 20.50
C PRO A 914 55.02 29.03 19.72
N ALA A 915 54.94 27.77 19.30
CA ALA A 915 53.81 27.25 18.52
C ALA A 915 52.51 27.12 19.36
N GLU A 916 52.60 26.86 20.66
CA GLU A 916 51.42 26.81 21.54
C GLU A 916 50.94 28.21 21.95
N VAL A 917 51.84 29.17 22.12
CA VAL A 917 51.48 30.58 22.33
C VAL A 917 50.81 31.15 21.06
N ALA A 918 51.37 30.88 19.87
CA ALA A 918 50.79 31.31 18.61
C ALA A 918 49.38 30.72 18.37
N LEU A 919 49.17 29.44 18.70
CA LEU A 919 47.85 28.81 18.63
C LEU A 919 46.88 29.45 19.65
N HIS A 920 47.32 29.73 20.87
CA HIS A 920 46.51 30.44 21.87
C HIS A 920 46.05 31.81 21.36
N GLU A 921 46.96 32.63 20.84
CA GLU A 921 46.64 33.96 20.30
C GLU A 921 45.65 33.87 19.13
N ALA A 922 45.85 32.91 18.23
CA ALA A 922 44.93 32.67 17.12
C ALA A 922 43.53 32.23 17.60
N VAL A 923 43.45 31.35 18.60
CA VAL A 923 42.18 30.94 19.21
C VAL A 923 41.45 32.11 19.89
N VAL A 924 42.17 32.97 20.61
CA VAL A 924 41.59 34.16 21.25
C VAL A 924 41.04 35.12 20.19
N ALA A 925 41.81 35.40 19.14
CA ALA A 925 41.39 36.28 18.06
C ALA A 925 40.18 35.73 17.29
N VAL A 926 40.19 34.44 16.95
CA VAL A 926 39.06 33.81 16.24
C VAL A 926 37.81 33.79 17.10
N ARG A 927 37.91 33.52 18.41
CA ARG A 927 36.73 33.58 19.31
C ARG A 927 36.16 34.98 19.49
N ALA A 928 36.99 36.01 19.40
CA ALA A 928 36.55 37.40 19.48
C ALA A 928 35.87 37.87 18.19
N ASP A 929 36.35 37.40 17.03
CA ASP A 929 35.86 37.78 15.71
C ASP A 929 34.72 36.89 15.18
N LEU A 930 34.45 35.75 15.82
CA LEU A 930 33.39 34.84 15.39
C LEU A 930 32.03 35.34 15.88
N ASP A 931 31.09 35.48 14.95
CA ASP A 931 29.71 35.82 15.29
C ASP A 931 29.09 34.77 16.23
N PRO A 932 28.15 35.16 17.11
CA PRO A 932 27.50 34.22 18.03
C PRO A 932 26.69 33.10 17.34
N ASP A 933 26.21 33.33 16.12
CA ASP A 933 25.49 32.35 15.28
C ASP A 933 25.94 32.49 13.82
N PRO A 934 27.16 32.02 13.49
CA PRO A 934 27.73 32.19 12.15
C PRO A 934 27.12 31.17 11.18
N ASP A 935 26.99 31.55 9.90
CA ASP A 935 26.83 30.58 8.82
C ASP A 935 28.13 29.78 8.59
N LEU A 936 28.09 28.67 7.85
CA LEU A 936 29.30 27.86 7.64
C LEU A 936 30.35 28.63 6.83
N ALA A 937 29.95 29.51 5.92
CA ALA A 937 30.87 30.33 5.14
C ALA A 937 31.61 31.35 6.02
N GLY A 938 30.89 32.05 6.89
CA GLY A 938 31.42 32.99 7.87
C GLY A 938 32.30 32.28 8.90
N PHE A 939 31.86 31.12 9.40
CA PHE A 939 32.67 30.27 10.27
C PHE A 939 33.98 29.88 9.58
N THR A 940 33.93 29.39 8.34
CA THR A 940 35.10 28.99 7.55
C THR A 940 36.09 30.14 7.39
N ARG A 941 35.58 31.32 7.02
CA ARG A 941 36.40 32.51 6.79
C ARG A 941 37.15 32.96 8.05
N VAL A 942 36.52 32.89 9.22
CA VAL A 942 37.13 33.30 10.49
C VAL A 942 38.01 32.18 11.06
N ALA A 943 37.50 30.95 11.14
CA ALA A 943 38.20 29.79 11.68
C ALA A 943 39.37 29.32 10.80
N GLY A 944 39.39 29.67 9.50
CA GLY A 944 40.52 29.40 8.59
C GLY A 944 41.87 29.91 9.10
N ARG A 945 41.86 30.95 9.94
CA ARG A 945 43.05 31.50 10.60
C ARG A 945 43.70 30.52 11.59
N LEU A 946 43.00 29.48 12.01
CA LEU A 946 43.50 28.44 12.92
C LEU A 946 44.29 27.35 12.19
N VAL A 947 44.13 27.19 10.87
CA VAL A 947 44.71 26.05 10.13
C VAL A 947 46.24 26.01 10.28
N ALA A 948 46.93 27.10 9.90
CA ALA A 948 48.39 27.15 9.98
C ALA A 948 48.92 27.06 11.45
N PRO A 949 48.35 27.78 12.45
CA PRO A 949 48.75 27.60 13.85
C PRO A 949 48.52 26.19 14.40
N VAL A 950 47.43 25.51 14.02
CA VAL A 950 47.14 24.13 14.44
C VAL A 950 48.14 23.16 13.82
N ASP A 951 48.49 23.33 12.55
CA ASP A 951 49.48 22.50 11.88
C ASP A 951 50.88 22.67 12.48
N ALA A 952 51.30 23.93 12.75
CA ALA A 952 52.55 24.22 13.45
C ALA A 952 52.56 23.63 14.86
N PHE A 953 51.46 23.77 15.61
CA PHE A 953 51.32 23.17 16.94
C PHE A 953 51.53 21.65 16.89
N PHE A 954 50.90 20.94 15.95
CA PHE A 954 51.09 19.49 15.88
C PHE A 954 52.43 19.04 15.29
N ALA A 955 53.12 19.90 14.54
CA ALA A 955 54.47 19.63 14.06
C ALA A 955 55.52 19.78 15.17
N ASP A 956 55.38 20.82 16.00
CA ASP A 956 56.43 21.27 16.90
C ASP A 956 56.14 20.95 18.39
N VAL A 957 54.89 20.61 18.76
CA VAL A 957 54.47 20.43 20.15
C VAL A 957 54.06 18.99 20.45
N PHE A 958 54.74 18.36 21.41
CA PHE A 958 54.31 17.06 21.95
C PHE A 958 53.18 17.24 22.97
N VAL A 959 51.95 16.90 22.57
CA VAL A 959 50.72 17.12 23.38
C VAL A 959 50.75 16.35 24.70
N MET A 960 51.26 15.11 24.70
CA MET A 960 51.30 14.24 25.88
C MET A 960 52.52 14.51 26.77
N ALA A 961 52.75 15.77 27.15
CA ALA A 961 53.88 16.18 27.98
C ALA A 961 53.97 15.39 29.30
N GLU A 962 55.19 15.15 29.79
CA GLU A 962 55.43 14.47 31.08
C GLU A 962 54.93 15.31 32.26
N ASP A 963 55.04 16.65 32.14
CA ASP A 963 54.49 17.61 33.11
C ASP A 963 52.94 17.60 33.04
N PRO A 964 52.24 17.17 34.11
CA PRO A 964 50.78 17.07 34.11
C PRO A 964 50.07 18.40 33.89
N ALA A 965 50.63 19.52 34.36
CA ALA A 965 50.02 20.84 34.21
C ALA A 965 50.12 21.33 32.75
N LEU A 966 51.29 21.15 32.14
CA LEU A 966 51.51 21.46 30.72
C LEU A 966 50.67 20.59 29.79
N ARG A 967 50.58 19.28 30.09
CA ARG A 967 49.71 18.36 29.34
C ARG A 967 48.24 18.78 29.42
N ALA A 968 47.76 19.13 30.62
CA ALA A 968 46.39 19.60 30.80
C ALA A 968 46.13 20.91 30.03
N ALA A 969 47.08 21.85 30.05
CA ALA A 969 46.97 23.11 29.32
C ALA A 969 46.91 22.91 27.79
N ARG A 970 47.78 22.04 27.23
CA ARG A 970 47.79 21.68 25.80
C ARG A 970 46.50 20.98 25.37
N LEU A 971 46.00 20.04 26.19
CA LEU A 971 44.73 19.37 25.94
C LEU A 971 43.53 20.32 26.05
N GLY A 972 43.55 21.27 26.98
CA GLY A 972 42.53 22.33 27.11
C GLY A 972 42.53 23.32 25.93
N LEU A 973 43.71 23.67 25.40
CA LEU A 973 43.86 24.50 24.20
C LEU A 973 43.28 23.78 22.97
N LEU A 974 43.62 22.51 22.76
CA LEU A 974 43.03 21.69 21.68
C LEU A 974 41.53 21.43 21.88
N ALA A 975 41.06 21.28 23.11
CA ALA A 975 39.64 21.18 23.43
C ALA A 975 38.88 22.46 23.00
N THR A 976 39.52 23.63 23.13
CA THR A 976 38.95 24.91 22.66
C THR A 976 38.82 24.94 21.14
N VAL A 977 39.79 24.40 20.40
CA VAL A 977 39.72 24.26 18.92
C VAL A 977 38.65 23.24 18.51
N ARG A 978 38.56 22.11 19.21
CA ARG A 978 37.52 21.09 19.01
C ARG A 978 36.11 21.66 19.12
N ASP A 979 35.88 22.52 20.10
CA ASP A 979 34.54 23.00 20.48
C ASP A 979 34.07 24.21 19.65
N LEU A 980 34.97 24.83 18.88
CA LEU A 980 34.76 26.12 18.22
C LEU A 980 33.60 26.15 17.21
N GLY A 981 33.29 25.00 16.58
CA GLY A 981 32.16 24.83 15.67
C GLY A 981 31.14 23.79 16.12
N ALA A 982 31.17 23.36 17.39
CA ALA A 982 30.34 22.24 17.87
C ALA A 982 28.82 22.52 17.79
N THR A 983 28.42 23.78 17.75
CA THR A 983 27.03 24.21 17.57
C THR A 983 26.58 24.23 16.10
N LEU A 984 27.50 24.12 15.14
CA LEU A 984 27.18 24.16 13.71
C LEU A 984 26.97 22.77 13.14
N LEU A 985 27.90 21.85 13.39
CA LEU A 985 27.89 20.50 12.82
C LEU A 985 28.29 19.43 13.84
N ASP A 986 27.75 18.22 13.67
CA ASP A 986 28.32 17.00 14.23
C ASP A 986 29.55 16.59 13.41
N TRP A 987 30.68 17.27 13.66
CA TRP A 987 31.96 17.07 12.96
C TRP A 987 32.44 15.60 12.85
N PRO A 988 32.20 14.71 13.84
CA PRO A 988 32.44 13.27 13.72
C PRO A 988 31.75 12.57 12.56
N GLN A 989 30.58 13.04 12.13
CA GLN A 989 29.80 12.39 11.08
C GLN A 989 30.29 12.78 9.69
N LEU A 990 30.84 13.99 9.55
CA LEU A 990 31.28 14.56 8.28
C LEU A 990 32.52 13.83 7.74
N ARG A 991 32.43 13.28 6.52
CA ARG A 991 33.53 12.61 5.84
C ARG A 991 33.97 13.46 4.65
N LEU A 992 35.13 14.11 4.77
CA LEU A 992 35.75 14.93 3.73
C LEU A 992 36.87 14.21 3.01
#